data_AF-A0A7S3L3A2-F1
#
_entry.id   AF-A0A7S3L3A2-F1
#
_cell.length_a   1.000
_cell.length_b   1.000
_cell.length_c   1.000
_cell.angle_alpha   90.00
_cell.angle_beta   90.00
_cell.angle_gamma   90.00
#
_symmetry.space_group_name_H-M   'P 1'
#
loop_
_entity.id
_entity.type
_entity.pdbx_description
1 polymer ?
#
loop_
_entity_poly.entity_id
_entity_poly.type
_entity_poly.pdbx_seq_one_letter_code
_entity_poly.pdbx_strand_id
1 'polypeptide(L)'
;MMMMIQYTYSGFLFLSFATQIQSFRFALVPKTTDNPFFILAHHGCQDAIASVLLRLDGIQNDSNSTCIYGGVSATTTNPNPDPDGALQAAYVQSLLLEETGQPPLDGIAISVKNPDLMRPLIDEAVHRRKIPVVTFDSDQDTSARIAYIGTDNVFLGETMAKVAQQIRPTGGTFAILWGDDAPNVQQRDQGFRDHMNPDLWTECHGSPVNYNRDLDRALALMEDFAQQNATVIVTTTGGPLFHDDYAAFYKRHTHRNVTIISADDFAVQIDHLSRGYVQGLVGQMPYEMGYKAAQVLYDIKTGNFQGPEFYGTNLITHIQVPLVLPELVVDHNLIGRLRILGYTLMGVIYATALGCGIWTFVRRNTTVIKAAQPSFLLLLTLGVIILGSTIIPLSIEDNGESPMDETSATWVCMSIPWLACCGFTISFSALFSKTIRFHRILEEARGYHRVRVQAVDVLLPFTVLLGMNVLVLLLWTFLDPLMYVRKDNAGLDGWNRIISTYGACRCENHVAYTLPLAGINTGVLVCAIYQAYKSRKIRLEFAESKYVAMCIILLLESLLIGTPILFVVRNSPQAYYLAVVLMLFVICLGVLLLIFVPKMLISAEYSHRSLTDQRRMIMEGIRESVPEMKGQPGSGRTARSLDIPVIEPNPGVQVVAETHEVVGDGYDNAPEHGKQSRPETMYVVIDSQTKD
;
A
#
# COMPACT_ATOMS: atom_id res chain seq x y z
N MET A 1 -56.38 -67.32 9.52
CA MET A 1 -57.46 -67.54 10.49
C MET A 1 -57.21 -66.58 11.64
N MET A 2 -57.68 -65.32 11.60
CA MET A 2 -59.07 -64.82 11.59
C MET A 2 -59.64 -64.69 13.02
N MET A 3 -59.68 -63.43 13.51
CA MET A 3 -60.47 -62.92 14.65
C MET A 3 -60.09 -63.49 16.06
N MET A 4 -60.39 -62.84 17.20
CA MET A 4 -61.25 -61.67 17.45
C MET A 4 -60.73 -60.83 18.64
N ILE A 5 -61.25 -59.61 18.79
CA ILE A 5 -60.94 -58.64 19.87
C ILE A 5 -61.73 -58.97 21.15
N GLN A 6 -61.13 -58.78 22.33
CA GLN A 6 -61.91 -58.41 23.53
C GLN A 6 -61.11 -57.52 24.49
N TYR A 7 -61.75 -56.45 24.97
CA TYR A 7 -61.19 -55.46 25.90
C TYR A 7 -61.32 -55.92 27.35
N THR A 8 -60.31 -55.62 28.18
CA THR A 8 -60.49 -55.47 29.63
C THR A 8 -59.70 -54.26 30.12
N TYR A 9 -60.38 -53.37 30.83
CA TYR A 9 -59.81 -52.15 31.40
C TYR A 9 -58.90 -52.50 32.60
N SER A 10 -57.72 -51.90 32.64
CA SER A 10 -56.86 -51.84 33.83
C SER A 10 -56.48 -50.38 34.07
N GLY A 11 -56.70 -49.89 35.29
CA GLY A 11 -56.61 -48.46 35.60
C GLY A 11 -55.20 -47.91 35.49
N PHE A 12 -55.02 -46.88 34.66
CA PHE A 12 -53.87 -45.99 34.77
C PHE A 12 -54.03 -45.10 35.99
N LEU A 13 -53.11 -45.22 36.96
CA LEU A 13 -52.88 -44.14 37.90
C LEU A 13 -52.36 -42.94 37.11
N PHE A 14 -53.15 -41.87 37.04
CA PHE A 14 -52.61 -40.55 36.76
C PHE A 14 -51.77 -40.15 37.99
N LEU A 15 -50.45 -40.34 37.90
CA LEU A 15 -49.55 -39.49 38.67
C LEU A 15 -49.71 -38.08 38.12
N SER A 16 -50.38 -37.21 38.88
CA SER A 16 -50.23 -35.77 38.69
C SER A 16 -48.78 -35.40 38.93
N PHE A 17 -48.01 -35.26 37.85
CA PHE A 17 -46.82 -34.42 37.88
C PHE A 17 -47.29 -33.00 38.16
N ALA A 18 -47.24 -32.60 39.42
CA ALA A 18 -47.26 -31.20 39.78
C ALA A 18 -45.99 -30.58 39.16
N THR A 19 -46.16 -29.84 38.07
CA THR A 19 -45.12 -28.97 37.51
C THR A 19 -44.80 -27.91 38.56
N GLN A 20 -43.81 -28.20 39.38
CA GLN A 20 -43.37 -27.30 40.44
C GLN A 20 -42.69 -26.09 39.79
N ILE A 21 -43.38 -24.95 39.79
CA ILE A 21 -42.87 -23.69 39.23
C ILE A 21 -41.56 -23.36 39.97
N GLN A 22 -40.47 -23.36 39.22
CA GLN A 22 -39.13 -23.13 39.77
C GLN A 22 -38.85 -21.63 39.79
N SER A 23 -39.01 -21.00 40.96
CA SER A 23 -38.73 -19.59 41.16
C SER A 23 -37.24 -19.32 41.45
N PHE A 24 -36.67 -18.28 40.84
CA PHE A 24 -35.25 -17.94 40.96
C PHE A 24 -35.01 -16.62 41.71
N ARG A 25 -34.07 -16.63 42.66
CA ARG A 25 -33.71 -15.45 43.47
C ARG A 25 -32.27 -15.03 43.24
N PHE A 26 -32.07 -14.02 42.41
CA PHE A 26 -30.74 -13.45 42.13
C PHE A 26 -30.58 -12.12 42.86
N ALA A 27 -29.43 -11.91 43.51
CA ALA A 27 -29.08 -10.62 44.10
C ALA A 27 -28.18 -9.81 43.15
N LEU A 28 -28.55 -8.57 42.85
CA LEU A 28 -27.74 -7.61 42.10
C LEU A 28 -27.20 -6.57 43.09
N VAL A 29 -25.91 -6.64 43.37
CA VAL A 29 -25.22 -5.82 44.38
C VAL A 29 -24.35 -4.76 43.67
N PRO A 30 -24.83 -3.52 43.52
CA PRO A 30 -24.05 -2.44 42.93
C PRO A 30 -23.01 -1.87 43.91
N LYS A 31 -22.16 -0.96 43.42
CA LYS A 31 -21.31 -0.11 44.28
C LYS A 31 -22.13 0.84 45.14
N THR A 32 -23.15 1.48 44.56
CA THR A 32 -24.19 2.22 45.30
C THR A 32 -25.56 2.02 44.66
N THR A 33 -26.62 2.05 45.46
CA THR A 33 -28.00 1.74 45.02
C THR A 33 -28.72 2.89 44.33
N ASP A 34 -28.25 4.12 44.53
CA ASP A 34 -28.85 5.38 44.10
C ASP A 34 -28.24 5.98 42.83
N ASN A 35 -27.14 5.42 42.31
CA ASN A 35 -26.51 5.88 41.08
C ASN A 35 -27.34 5.44 39.84
N PRO A 36 -27.69 6.37 38.91
CA PRO A 36 -28.42 6.07 37.68
C PRO A 36 -27.84 4.92 36.84
N PHE A 37 -26.52 4.72 36.85
CA PHE A 37 -25.85 3.59 36.20
C PHE A 37 -26.43 2.25 36.68
N PHE A 38 -26.49 2.06 38.00
CA PHE A 38 -26.90 0.80 38.61
C PHE A 38 -28.41 0.62 38.63
N ILE A 39 -29.18 1.70 38.60
CA ILE A 39 -30.63 1.66 38.38
C ILE A 39 -30.96 1.07 36.99
N LEU A 40 -30.21 1.46 35.95
CA LEU A 40 -30.38 0.87 34.61
C LEU A 40 -29.99 -0.62 34.59
N ALA A 41 -28.92 -1.01 35.28
CA ALA A 41 -28.55 -2.42 35.44
C ALA A 41 -29.64 -3.21 36.20
N HIS A 42 -30.25 -2.62 37.22
CA HIS A 42 -31.37 -3.23 37.92
C HIS A 42 -32.58 -3.47 37.00
N HIS A 43 -32.97 -2.50 36.18
CA HIS A 43 -34.04 -2.70 35.19
C HIS A 43 -33.70 -3.84 34.22
N GLY A 44 -32.45 -3.91 33.72
CA GLY A 44 -32.00 -5.02 32.88
C GLY A 44 -32.11 -6.38 33.57
N CYS A 45 -31.74 -6.47 34.85
CA CYS A 45 -31.87 -7.69 35.65
C CYS A 45 -33.34 -8.10 35.88
N GLN A 46 -34.24 -7.13 36.11
CA GLN A 46 -35.67 -7.37 36.23
C GLN A 46 -36.27 -7.89 34.91
N ASP A 47 -35.94 -7.25 33.79
CA ASP A 47 -36.42 -7.64 32.46
C ASP A 47 -35.86 -8.99 32.01
N ALA A 48 -34.61 -9.32 32.39
CA ALA A 48 -34.03 -10.64 32.16
C ALA A 48 -34.85 -11.73 32.87
N ILE A 49 -35.16 -11.54 34.17
CA ILE A 49 -35.99 -12.49 34.91
C ILE A 49 -37.39 -12.59 34.30
N ALA A 50 -38.03 -11.48 33.96
CA ALA A 50 -39.32 -11.50 33.27
C ALA A 50 -39.26 -12.27 31.93
N SER A 51 -38.16 -12.12 31.17
CA SER A 51 -37.96 -12.85 29.91
C SER A 51 -37.67 -14.34 30.10
N VAL A 52 -37.04 -14.73 31.22
CA VAL A 52 -36.87 -16.14 31.62
C VAL A 52 -38.22 -16.77 31.92
N LEU A 53 -39.10 -16.07 32.65
CA LEU A 53 -40.46 -16.53 32.94
C LEU A 53 -41.29 -16.71 31.66
N LEU A 54 -41.09 -15.87 30.64
CA LEU A 54 -41.74 -16.03 29.33
C LEU A 54 -41.25 -17.27 28.54
N ARG A 55 -40.06 -17.81 28.83
CA ARG A 55 -39.56 -19.06 28.21
C ARG A 55 -40.11 -20.33 28.87
N LEU A 56 -40.69 -20.21 30.07
CA LEU A 56 -41.15 -21.33 30.90
C LEU A 56 -42.68 -21.49 30.83
N ASP A 57 -43.18 -22.07 29.74
CA ASP A 57 -44.56 -22.59 29.57
C ASP A 57 -45.74 -21.60 29.44
N GLY A 58 -45.53 -20.39 28.91
CA GLY A 58 -46.56 -19.65 28.17
C GLY A 58 -47.84 -19.18 28.91
N ILE A 59 -47.94 -19.37 30.23
CA ILE A 59 -49.03 -18.86 31.08
C ILE A 59 -48.49 -18.32 32.40
N GLN A 60 -48.79 -17.03 32.63
CA GLN A 60 -48.76 -16.26 33.89
C GLN A 60 -47.51 -16.30 34.80
N ASN A 61 -46.85 -15.14 34.87
CA ASN A 61 -46.18 -14.56 36.03
C ASN A 61 -45.97 -15.50 37.23
N ASP A 62 -44.81 -16.16 37.29
CA ASP A 62 -44.23 -16.51 38.57
C ASP A 62 -43.87 -15.21 39.31
N SER A 63 -44.74 -14.81 40.23
CA SER A 63 -44.56 -13.64 41.09
C SER A 63 -43.40 -13.78 42.10
N ASN A 64 -42.72 -14.93 42.11
CA ASN A 64 -41.78 -15.33 43.15
C ASN A 64 -40.31 -15.33 42.67
N SER A 65 -40.06 -15.23 41.37
CA SER A 65 -38.72 -14.97 40.81
C SER A 65 -38.37 -13.49 40.92
N THR A 66 -37.22 -13.16 41.50
CA THR A 66 -36.89 -11.77 41.91
C THR A 66 -35.43 -11.40 41.63
N CYS A 67 -35.22 -10.22 41.05
CA CYS A 67 -33.93 -9.53 41.12
C CYS A 67 -33.91 -8.69 42.40
N ILE A 68 -33.12 -9.11 43.39
CA ILE A 68 -32.96 -8.42 44.68
C ILE A 68 -31.88 -7.36 44.49
N TYR A 69 -32.29 -6.12 44.36
CA TYR A 69 -31.38 -4.98 44.28
C TYR A 69 -31.17 -4.37 45.66
N GLY A 70 -29.91 -4.31 46.11
CA GLY A 70 -29.57 -3.78 47.42
C GLY A 70 -28.07 -3.67 47.65
N GLY A 71 -27.70 -2.87 48.65
CA GLY A 71 -26.32 -2.48 48.91
C GLY A 71 -26.26 -1.15 49.66
N VAL A 72 -25.18 -0.41 49.46
CA VAL A 72 -24.92 0.90 50.11
C VAL A 72 -25.62 2.02 49.33
N SER A 73 -26.17 3.02 50.03
CA SER A 73 -26.67 4.27 49.42
C SER A 73 -25.57 5.31 49.43
N ALA A 74 -25.28 6.02 48.33
CA ALA A 74 -24.20 7.02 48.29
C ALA A 74 -24.41 8.19 49.27
N THR A 75 -25.64 8.39 49.73
CA THR A 75 -26.00 9.37 50.77
C THR A 75 -25.34 9.15 52.14
N THR A 76 -24.66 8.02 52.40
CA THR A 76 -23.86 7.84 53.63
C THR A 76 -22.46 8.47 53.51
N THR A 77 -22.41 9.80 53.36
CA THR A 77 -21.16 10.56 53.29
C THR A 77 -20.38 10.49 54.61
N ASN A 78 -19.42 9.56 54.69
CA ASN A 78 -18.46 9.46 55.79
C ASN A 78 -17.05 9.81 55.27
N PRO A 79 -16.35 10.82 55.83
CA PRO A 79 -15.09 11.34 55.28
C PRO A 79 -13.86 10.41 55.43
N ASN A 80 -14.03 9.17 55.89
CA ASN A 80 -12.97 8.17 55.92
C ASN A 80 -12.65 7.61 54.51
N PRO A 81 -11.43 7.08 54.29
CA PRO A 81 -11.13 6.30 53.09
C PRO A 81 -11.86 4.95 53.13
N ASP A 82 -12.65 4.70 52.09
CA ASP A 82 -13.45 3.50 51.82
C ASP A 82 -14.43 2.98 52.91
N PRO A 83 -15.42 3.79 53.36
CA PRO A 83 -16.54 3.28 54.15
C PRO A 83 -17.41 2.34 53.30
N ASP A 84 -17.53 2.62 52.00
CA ASP A 84 -18.52 1.98 51.12
C ASP A 84 -18.10 0.59 50.67
N GLY A 85 -16.80 0.33 50.45
CA GLY A 85 -16.30 -1.03 50.22
C GLY A 85 -16.53 -1.94 51.42
N ALA A 86 -16.31 -1.42 52.63
CA ALA A 86 -16.62 -2.14 53.87
C ALA A 86 -18.13 -2.35 54.09
N LEU A 87 -18.96 -1.34 53.78
CA LEU A 87 -20.43 -1.46 53.85
C LEU A 87 -20.98 -2.41 52.77
N GLN A 88 -20.41 -2.42 51.56
CA GLN A 88 -20.76 -3.37 50.50
C GLN A 88 -20.39 -4.79 50.90
N ALA A 89 -19.18 -5.00 51.45
CA ALA A 89 -18.75 -6.28 51.99
C ALA A 89 -19.65 -6.76 53.14
N ALA A 90 -20.04 -5.88 54.06
CA ALA A 90 -20.99 -6.20 55.13
C ALA A 90 -22.39 -6.57 54.59
N TYR A 91 -22.86 -5.90 53.54
CA TYR A 91 -24.12 -6.25 52.89
C TYR A 91 -24.05 -7.62 52.21
N VAL A 92 -23.00 -7.89 51.43
CA VAL A 92 -22.77 -9.22 50.82
C VAL A 92 -22.66 -10.31 51.89
N GLN A 93 -21.94 -10.05 52.98
CA GLN A 93 -21.85 -10.97 54.12
C GLN A 93 -23.24 -11.28 54.71
N SER A 94 -24.15 -10.29 54.79
CA SER A 94 -25.53 -10.47 55.26
C SER A 94 -26.38 -11.34 54.32
N LEU A 95 -26.16 -11.27 53.01
CA LEU A 95 -26.80 -12.14 52.02
C LEU A 95 -26.36 -13.61 52.16
N LEU A 96 -25.21 -13.87 52.78
CA LEU A 96 -24.71 -15.21 53.07
C LEU A 96 -25.20 -15.75 54.43
N LEU A 97 -25.94 -15.00 55.24
CA LEU A 97 -26.42 -15.48 56.54
C LEU A 97 -27.71 -16.30 56.39
N GLU A 98 -27.65 -17.57 56.81
CA GLU A 98 -28.78 -18.53 56.77
C GLU A 98 -29.87 -18.19 57.80
N GLU A 99 -29.58 -17.37 58.81
CA GLU A 99 -30.50 -16.97 59.88
C GLU A 99 -31.57 -15.93 59.46
N THR A 100 -31.53 -15.44 58.21
CA THR A 100 -32.44 -14.38 57.72
C THR A 100 -33.90 -14.81 57.54
N GLY A 101 -34.22 -16.11 57.71
CA GLY A 101 -35.57 -16.65 57.55
C GLY A 101 -36.12 -16.61 56.12
N GLN A 102 -35.28 -16.23 55.15
CA GLN A 102 -35.62 -16.22 53.73
C GLN A 102 -35.09 -17.47 53.02
N PRO A 103 -35.66 -17.87 51.87
CA PRO A 103 -35.06 -18.88 51.00
C PRO A 103 -33.61 -18.52 50.62
N PRO A 104 -32.74 -19.50 50.32
CA PRO A 104 -31.40 -19.22 49.83
C PRO A 104 -31.43 -18.48 48.48
N LEU A 105 -30.33 -17.79 48.16
CA LEU A 105 -30.13 -17.18 46.84
C LEU A 105 -29.70 -18.23 45.80
N ASP A 106 -30.21 -18.08 44.59
CA ASP A 106 -29.82 -18.89 43.44
C ASP A 106 -28.57 -18.35 42.73
N GLY A 107 -28.15 -17.13 43.05
CA GLY A 107 -26.94 -16.49 42.53
C GLY A 107 -26.78 -15.04 42.97
N ILE A 108 -25.56 -14.51 42.85
CA ILE A 108 -25.22 -13.12 43.18
C ILE A 108 -24.42 -12.50 42.02
N ALA A 109 -24.79 -11.30 41.60
CA ALA A 109 -24.05 -10.46 40.67
C ALA A 109 -23.51 -9.24 41.44
N ILE A 110 -22.20 -9.02 41.45
CA ILE A 110 -21.55 -7.98 42.28
C ILE A 110 -20.75 -7.00 41.41
N SER A 111 -20.99 -5.70 41.52
CA SER A 111 -20.06 -4.68 41.01
C SER A 111 -19.06 -4.34 42.11
N VAL A 112 -17.85 -4.86 41.97
CA VAL A 112 -16.84 -4.84 43.04
C VAL A 112 -16.37 -3.41 43.31
N LYS A 113 -16.56 -2.93 44.55
CA LYS A 113 -15.98 -1.67 45.02
C LYS A 113 -14.55 -1.84 45.52
N ASN A 114 -14.35 -2.76 46.47
CA ASN A 114 -13.05 -3.07 47.07
C ASN A 114 -12.70 -4.55 46.79
N PRO A 115 -11.67 -4.83 45.97
CA PRO A 115 -11.31 -6.20 45.59
C PRO A 115 -10.86 -7.06 46.77
N ASP A 116 -10.06 -6.51 47.68
CA ASP A 116 -9.46 -7.24 48.80
C ASP A 116 -10.50 -7.68 49.83
N LEU A 117 -11.48 -6.80 50.11
CA LEU A 117 -12.60 -7.12 50.99
C LEU A 117 -13.60 -8.08 50.33
N MET A 118 -13.79 -8.00 49.01
CA MET A 118 -14.80 -8.79 48.31
C MET A 118 -14.35 -10.22 47.97
N ARG A 119 -13.06 -10.43 47.67
CA ARG A 119 -12.51 -11.76 47.33
C ARG A 119 -12.88 -12.88 48.31
N PRO A 120 -12.64 -12.76 49.64
CA PRO A 120 -12.97 -13.85 50.57
C PRO A 120 -14.48 -14.13 50.66
N LEU A 121 -15.33 -13.13 50.41
CA LEU A 121 -16.79 -13.29 50.41
C LEU A 121 -17.29 -14.03 49.16
N ILE A 122 -16.72 -13.73 48.00
CA ILE A 122 -16.97 -14.49 46.75
C ILE A 122 -16.52 -15.94 46.93
N ASP A 123 -15.32 -16.16 47.46
CA ASP A 123 -14.78 -17.50 47.69
C ASP A 123 -15.63 -18.30 48.69
N GLU A 124 -16.17 -17.68 49.75
CA GLU A 124 -17.12 -18.31 50.65
C GLU A 124 -18.43 -18.68 49.94
N ALA A 125 -19.04 -17.74 49.22
CA ALA A 125 -20.32 -17.92 48.53
C ALA A 125 -20.26 -19.11 47.56
N VAL A 126 -19.24 -19.16 46.70
CA VAL A 126 -19.08 -20.19 45.68
C VAL A 126 -18.63 -21.51 46.30
N HIS A 127 -17.56 -21.54 47.10
CA HIS A 127 -17.00 -22.80 47.56
C HIS A 127 -17.74 -23.42 48.74
N ARG A 128 -18.21 -22.63 49.71
CA ARG A 128 -18.86 -23.13 50.94
C ARG A 128 -20.38 -23.14 50.81
N ARG A 129 -20.99 -22.03 50.40
CA ARG A 129 -22.46 -21.90 50.34
C ARG A 129 -23.09 -22.44 49.06
N LYS A 130 -22.27 -22.73 48.02
CA LYS A 130 -22.70 -23.19 46.70
C LYS A 130 -23.65 -22.22 45.98
N ILE A 131 -23.50 -20.93 46.27
CA ILE A 131 -24.20 -19.85 45.58
C ILE A 131 -23.29 -19.38 44.45
N PRO A 132 -23.71 -19.45 43.17
CA PRO A 132 -22.89 -18.99 42.06
C PRO A 132 -22.75 -17.46 42.11
N VAL A 133 -21.54 -16.97 41.91
CA VAL A 133 -21.26 -15.54 41.87
C VAL A 133 -20.71 -15.15 40.52
N VAL A 134 -21.24 -14.06 39.96
CA VAL A 134 -20.66 -13.33 38.83
C VAL A 134 -20.34 -11.89 39.28
N THR A 135 -19.44 -11.24 38.57
CA THR A 135 -19.19 -9.81 38.73
C THR A 135 -19.76 -9.03 37.56
N PHE A 136 -20.08 -7.74 37.75
CA PHE A 136 -20.54 -6.88 36.66
C PHE A 136 -20.06 -5.43 36.82
N ASP A 137 -19.82 -4.70 35.73
CA ASP A 137 -19.17 -3.35 35.68
C ASP A 137 -17.74 -3.26 36.25
N SER A 138 -17.46 -3.91 37.39
CA SER A 138 -16.18 -3.93 38.08
C SER A 138 -15.91 -5.29 38.69
N ASP A 139 -14.68 -5.78 38.52
CA ASP A 139 -14.33 -7.19 38.70
C ASP A 139 -13.46 -7.47 39.94
N GLN A 140 -13.37 -8.76 40.30
CA GLN A 140 -12.34 -9.34 41.15
C GLN A 140 -11.95 -10.71 40.56
N ASP A 141 -11.09 -10.66 39.55
CA ASP A 141 -10.62 -11.80 38.75
C ASP A 141 -9.86 -12.86 39.55
N THR A 142 -9.23 -12.50 40.67
CA THR A 142 -8.50 -13.44 41.53
C THR A 142 -9.39 -14.26 42.49
N SER A 143 -10.71 -14.10 42.43
CA SER A 143 -11.69 -14.85 43.25
C SER A 143 -12.35 -16.02 42.50
N ALA A 144 -13.14 -16.80 43.23
CA ALA A 144 -13.94 -17.91 42.70
C ALA A 144 -15.14 -17.50 41.82
N ARG A 145 -15.25 -16.23 41.39
CA ARG A 145 -16.35 -15.76 40.54
C ARG A 145 -16.34 -16.46 39.18
N ILE A 146 -17.52 -16.88 38.73
CA ILE A 146 -17.69 -17.76 37.55
C ILE A 146 -17.51 -16.99 36.24
N ALA A 147 -17.95 -15.74 36.20
CA ALA A 147 -17.79 -14.85 35.05
C ALA A 147 -17.83 -13.37 35.47
N TYR A 148 -17.27 -12.50 34.61
CA TYR A 148 -17.39 -11.05 34.63
C TYR A 148 -18.25 -10.58 33.46
N ILE A 149 -19.22 -9.68 33.72
CA ILE A 149 -20.12 -9.11 32.73
C ILE A 149 -19.95 -7.59 32.71
N GLY A 150 -19.31 -7.04 31.67
CA GLY A 150 -19.09 -5.60 31.64
C GLY A 150 -18.30 -5.10 30.45
N THR A 151 -17.90 -3.84 30.55
CA THR A 151 -17.05 -3.20 29.57
C THR A 151 -15.60 -3.67 29.77
N ASP A 152 -14.86 -3.83 28.67
CA ASP A 152 -13.39 -3.81 28.74
C ASP A 152 -12.96 -2.37 29.05
N ASN A 153 -12.57 -2.14 30.30
CA ASN A 153 -12.27 -0.80 30.79
C ASN A 153 -10.94 -0.26 30.26
N VAL A 154 -9.99 -1.12 29.88
CA VAL A 154 -8.76 -0.69 29.20
C VAL A 154 -9.10 -0.21 27.79
N PHE A 155 -9.95 -0.95 27.08
CA PHE A 155 -10.47 -0.53 25.77
C PHE A 155 -11.36 0.72 25.83
N LEU A 156 -12.10 0.94 26.93
CA LEU A 156 -12.81 2.21 27.19
C LEU A 156 -11.81 3.37 27.29
N GLY A 157 -10.75 3.22 28.10
CA GLY A 157 -9.66 4.19 28.21
C GLY A 157 -8.99 4.49 26.87
N GLU A 158 -8.64 3.45 26.11
CA GLU A 158 -8.10 3.55 24.75
C GLU A 158 -9.05 4.33 23.82
N THR A 159 -10.35 4.06 23.91
CA THR A 159 -11.38 4.75 23.12
C THR A 159 -11.46 6.23 23.49
N MET A 160 -11.37 6.59 24.77
CA MET A 160 -11.29 7.99 25.21
C MET A 160 -10.02 8.68 24.69
N ALA A 161 -8.87 8.00 24.67
CA ALA A 161 -7.61 8.53 24.12
C ALA A 161 -7.69 8.72 22.58
N LYS A 162 -8.37 7.82 21.86
CA LYS A 162 -8.66 7.98 20.43
C LYS A 162 -9.55 9.20 20.16
N VAL A 163 -10.59 9.40 20.96
CA VAL A 163 -11.47 10.59 20.87
C VAL A 163 -10.67 11.88 21.10
N ALA A 164 -9.79 11.91 22.11
CA ALA A 164 -8.91 13.06 22.37
C ALA A 164 -8.03 13.41 21.16
N GLN A 165 -7.38 12.39 20.59
CA GLN A 165 -6.47 12.54 19.45
C GLN A 165 -7.22 12.84 18.14
N GLN A 166 -8.45 12.36 17.96
CA GLN A 166 -9.31 12.70 16.83
C GLN A 166 -9.75 14.17 16.86
N ILE A 167 -10.13 14.69 18.04
CA ILE A 167 -10.52 16.10 18.23
C ILE A 167 -9.29 17.02 18.12
N ARG A 168 -8.12 16.58 18.63
CA ARG A 168 -6.88 17.36 18.66
C ARG A 168 -5.68 16.59 18.08
N PRO A 169 -5.60 16.37 16.75
CA PRO A 169 -4.52 15.58 16.15
C PRO A 169 -3.14 16.24 16.23
N THR A 170 -3.08 17.54 16.54
CA THR A 170 -1.83 18.30 16.72
C THR A 170 -1.18 18.12 18.09
N GLY A 171 -1.81 17.38 19.01
CA GLY A 171 -1.33 17.24 20.37
C GLY A 171 -1.76 18.37 21.33
N GLY A 172 -1.15 18.37 22.51
CA GLY A 172 -1.41 19.32 23.59
C GLY A 172 -1.12 18.77 24.97
N THR A 173 -1.75 19.36 25.98
CA THR A 173 -1.71 18.92 27.38
C THR A 173 -3.01 18.25 27.78
N PHE A 174 -2.95 17.20 28.61
CA PHE A 174 -4.14 16.54 29.15
C PHE A 174 -4.09 16.40 30.67
N ALA A 175 -5.25 16.39 31.32
CA ALA A 175 -5.41 16.06 32.73
C ALA A 175 -6.54 15.04 32.92
N ILE A 176 -6.38 14.11 33.85
CA ILE A 176 -7.33 13.03 34.13
C ILE A 176 -7.84 13.15 35.57
N LEU A 177 -9.15 13.14 35.73
CA LEU A 177 -9.84 13.06 37.01
C LEU A 177 -10.57 11.72 37.11
N TRP A 178 -10.46 11.06 38.27
CA TRP A 178 -11.21 9.84 38.58
C TRP A 178 -11.98 9.95 39.89
N GLY A 179 -13.10 9.25 39.98
CA GLY A 179 -14.03 9.38 41.12
C GLY A 179 -13.79 8.38 42.25
N ASP A 180 -13.43 7.14 41.93
CA ASP A 180 -13.15 6.11 42.93
C ASP A 180 -12.05 5.15 42.50
N ASP A 181 -11.47 4.46 43.48
CA ASP A 181 -10.35 3.54 43.28
C ASP A 181 -10.81 2.12 42.92
N ALA A 182 -12.02 1.93 42.37
CA ALA A 182 -12.47 0.61 41.93
C ALA A 182 -11.67 0.14 40.69
N PRO A 183 -11.46 -1.18 40.50
CA PRO A 183 -10.64 -1.73 39.41
C PRO A 183 -11.01 -1.22 38.02
N ASN A 184 -12.30 -1.10 37.73
CA ASN A 184 -12.77 -0.63 36.43
C ASN A 184 -12.36 0.81 36.13
N VAL A 185 -12.27 1.68 37.14
CA VAL A 185 -11.86 3.08 36.97
C VAL A 185 -10.34 3.18 36.78
N GLN A 186 -9.55 2.40 37.52
CA GLN A 186 -8.10 2.32 37.35
C GLN A 186 -7.73 1.79 35.95
N GLN A 187 -8.45 0.79 35.44
CA GLN A 187 -8.25 0.24 34.10
C GLN A 187 -8.50 1.28 32.98
N ARG A 188 -9.43 2.23 33.17
CA ARG A 188 -9.69 3.33 32.21
C ARG A 188 -8.56 4.34 32.17
N ASP A 189 -8.05 4.73 33.33
CA ASP A 189 -6.89 5.62 33.46
C ASP A 189 -5.65 5.00 32.80
N GLN A 190 -5.40 3.71 33.05
CA GLN A 190 -4.34 2.96 32.40
C GLN A 190 -4.52 2.91 30.87
N GLY A 191 -5.69 2.45 30.40
CA GLY A 191 -6.00 2.35 28.98
C GLY A 191 -5.94 3.68 28.24
N PHE A 192 -6.28 4.80 28.90
CA PHE A 192 -6.13 6.13 28.33
C PHE A 192 -4.65 6.49 28.15
N ARG A 193 -3.86 6.43 29.23
CA ARG A 193 -2.45 6.88 29.21
C ARG A 193 -1.58 6.03 28.29
N ASP A 194 -1.80 4.72 28.24
CA ASP A 194 -1.06 3.79 27.36
C ASP A 194 -1.26 4.08 25.86
N HIS A 195 -2.33 4.79 25.48
CA HIS A 195 -2.70 5.05 24.09
C HIS A 195 -2.61 6.52 23.67
N MET A 196 -2.07 7.40 24.51
CA MET A 196 -1.75 8.77 24.15
C MET A 196 -0.36 8.86 23.49
N ASN A 197 -0.26 9.50 22.33
CA ASN A 197 1.02 9.66 21.64
C ASN A 197 2.00 10.55 22.44
N PRO A 198 3.13 10.02 22.96
CA PRO A 198 4.04 10.76 23.84
C PRO A 198 4.86 11.84 23.11
N ASP A 199 4.96 11.80 21.77
CA ASP A 199 5.64 12.84 20.99
C ASP A 199 4.77 14.10 20.82
N LEU A 200 3.45 14.00 21.06
CA LEU A 200 2.47 15.06 20.86
C LEU A 200 1.75 15.49 22.14
N TRP A 201 1.76 14.66 23.19
CA TRP A 201 0.95 14.87 24.39
C TRP A 201 1.74 14.83 25.69
N THR A 202 1.42 15.79 26.57
CA THR A 202 2.03 15.91 27.90
C THR A 202 0.95 15.88 28.98
N GLU A 203 1.12 15.04 29.99
CA GLU A 203 0.25 15.02 31.17
C GLU A 203 0.49 16.26 32.06
N CYS A 204 -0.58 16.89 32.54
CA CYS A 204 -0.51 18.05 33.44
C CYS A 204 0.04 17.67 34.83
N HIS A 205 0.72 18.61 35.48
CA HIS A 205 1.23 18.38 36.83
C HIS A 205 0.07 18.16 37.82
N GLY A 206 0.17 17.08 38.61
CA GLY A 206 -0.90 16.66 39.52
C GLY A 206 -2.01 15.83 38.88
N SER A 207 -1.90 15.51 37.58
CA SER A 207 -2.66 14.44 36.94
C SER A 207 -1.90 13.10 37.07
N PRO A 208 -2.59 11.95 37.12
CA PRO A 208 -4.04 11.82 37.29
C PRO A 208 -4.45 12.03 38.77
N VAL A 209 -5.69 12.46 39.04
CA VAL A 209 -6.14 12.80 40.42
C VAL A 209 -7.52 12.22 40.78
N ASN A 210 -7.61 11.64 41.98
CA ASN A 210 -8.87 11.24 42.58
C ASN A 210 -9.61 12.45 43.18
N TYR A 211 -10.88 12.66 42.83
CA TYR A 211 -11.75 13.68 43.45
C TYR A 211 -12.59 13.13 44.64
N ASN A 212 -12.40 11.87 45.01
CA ASN A 212 -13.01 11.18 46.16
C ASN A 212 -14.56 11.17 46.15
N ARG A 213 -15.19 11.22 44.97
CA ARG A 213 -16.64 11.41 44.76
C ARG A 213 -17.23 12.74 45.28
N ASP A 214 -16.38 13.68 45.70
CA ASP A 214 -16.74 15.06 46.01
C ASP A 214 -16.82 15.88 44.71
N LEU A 215 -18.03 16.30 44.33
CA LEU A 215 -18.27 17.01 43.08
C LEU A 215 -17.78 18.48 43.14
N ASP A 216 -17.84 19.14 44.28
CA ASP A 216 -17.27 20.49 44.47
C ASP A 216 -15.75 20.44 44.25
N ARG A 217 -15.09 19.43 44.83
CA ARG A 217 -13.67 19.16 44.59
C ARG A 217 -13.38 18.81 43.14
N ALA A 218 -14.24 18.01 42.49
CA ALA A 218 -14.06 17.70 41.06
C ALA A 218 -14.07 18.97 40.22
N LEU A 219 -15.03 19.88 40.45
CA LEU A 219 -15.13 21.13 39.72
C LEU A 219 -13.94 22.07 40.00
N ALA A 220 -13.47 22.14 41.24
CA ALA A 220 -12.27 22.89 41.61
C ALA A 220 -11.02 22.37 40.89
N LEU A 221 -10.82 21.04 40.84
CA LEU A 221 -9.71 20.42 40.10
C LEU A 221 -9.80 20.69 38.59
N MET A 222 -11.01 20.70 38.00
CA MET A 222 -11.20 21.08 36.59
C MET A 222 -10.86 22.55 36.33
N GLU A 223 -11.19 23.46 37.26
CA GLU A 223 -10.80 24.88 37.20
C GLU A 223 -9.26 25.03 37.30
N ASP A 224 -8.61 24.31 38.21
CA ASP A 224 -7.13 24.31 38.36
C ASP A 224 -6.41 23.81 37.10
N PHE A 225 -6.87 22.70 36.49
CA PHE A 225 -6.29 22.19 35.24
C PHE A 225 -6.55 23.15 34.06
N ALA A 226 -7.73 23.77 33.99
CA ALA A 226 -8.01 24.77 32.96
C ALA A 226 -7.17 26.04 33.13
N GLN A 227 -6.80 26.43 34.37
CA GLN A 227 -5.84 27.49 34.65
C GLN A 227 -4.39 27.10 34.30
N GLN A 228 -4.03 25.83 34.43
CA GLN A 228 -2.76 25.26 33.94
C GLN A 228 -2.70 25.12 32.40
N ASN A 229 -3.71 25.59 31.67
CA ASN A 229 -3.87 25.45 30.23
C ASN A 229 -3.91 23.98 29.75
N ALA A 230 -4.56 23.09 30.51
CA ALA A 230 -4.92 21.76 30.03
C ALA A 230 -5.78 21.89 28.76
N THR A 231 -5.32 21.36 27.63
CA THR A 231 -6.06 21.39 26.37
C THR A 231 -7.16 20.34 26.30
N VAL A 232 -7.00 19.24 27.03
CA VAL A 232 -8.01 18.20 27.26
C VAL A 232 -8.17 17.96 28.76
N ILE A 233 -9.40 17.90 29.24
CA ILE A 233 -9.69 17.40 30.59
C ILE A 233 -10.55 16.14 30.43
N VAL A 234 -10.08 15.06 31.05
CA VAL A 234 -10.63 13.70 30.94
C VAL A 234 -11.26 13.32 32.27
N THR A 235 -12.46 12.76 32.23
CA THR A 235 -13.15 12.23 33.42
C THR A 235 -13.46 10.75 33.20
N THR A 236 -12.78 9.85 33.92
CA THR A 236 -12.91 8.38 33.72
C THR A 236 -14.24 7.79 34.23
N THR A 237 -15.08 8.65 34.80
CA THR A 237 -16.44 8.40 35.28
C THR A 237 -17.28 9.64 34.97
N GLY A 238 -18.56 9.49 34.66
CA GLY A 238 -19.43 10.64 34.32
C GLY A 238 -19.69 11.66 35.44
N GLY A 239 -19.30 11.35 36.69
CA GLY A 239 -19.64 12.11 37.90
C GLY A 239 -19.47 13.65 37.83
N PRO A 240 -18.34 14.21 37.37
CA PRO A 240 -18.13 15.66 37.38
C PRO A 240 -19.12 16.45 36.51
N LEU A 241 -19.71 15.81 35.51
CA LEU A 241 -20.72 16.41 34.62
C LEU A 241 -22.12 16.47 35.25
N PHE A 242 -22.32 15.94 36.46
CA PHE A 242 -23.57 16.06 37.23
C PHE A 242 -23.59 17.28 38.18
N HIS A 243 -22.49 18.04 38.30
CA HIS A 243 -22.44 19.21 39.17
C HIS A 243 -23.27 20.37 38.61
N ASP A 244 -24.13 21.00 39.43
CA ASP A 244 -25.03 22.08 38.99
C ASP A 244 -24.30 23.24 38.27
N ASP A 245 -23.18 23.71 38.84
CA ASP A 245 -22.32 24.74 38.22
C ASP A 245 -21.41 24.26 37.07
N TYR A 246 -21.46 23.00 36.62
CA TYR A 246 -20.62 22.50 35.52
C TYR A 246 -20.79 23.35 34.24
N ALA A 247 -22.03 23.70 33.89
CA ALA A 247 -22.34 24.56 32.76
C ALA A 247 -21.80 26.00 32.94
N ALA A 248 -21.65 26.48 34.18
CA ALA A 248 -21.06 27.78 34.48
C ALA A 248 -19.53 27.72 34.37
N PHE A 249 -18.89 26.68 34.91
CA PHE A 249 -17.47 26.38 34.71
C PHE A 249 -17.10 26.36 33.22
N TYR A 250 -17.80 25.57 32.41
CA TYR A 250 -17.46 25.45 30.99
C TYR A 250 -17.58 26.79 30.26
N LYS A 251 -18.67 27.55 30.51
CA LYS A 251 -18.85 28.90 29.93
C LYS A 251 -17.70 29.84 30.24
N ARG A 252 -17.17 29.84 31.48
CA ARG A 252 -15.98 30.62 31.85
C ARG A 252 -14.75 30.23 31.03
N HIS A 253 -14.63 28.96 30.62
CA HIS A 253 -13.44 28.39 29.97
C HIS A 253 -13.51 28.29 28.44
N THR A 254 -14.64 28.63 27.82
CA THR A 254 -14.82 28.66 26.35
C THR A 254 -13.67 29.37 25.61
N HIS A 255 -13.19 30.50 26.13
CA HIS A 255 -12.08 31.27 25.55
C HIS A 255 -10.71 30.55 25.55
N ARG A 256 -10.54 29.51 26.38
CA ARG A 256 -9.33 28.68 26.42
C ARG A 256 -9.40 27.46 25.50
N ASN A 257 -10.55 27.20 24.85
CA ASN A 257 -10.77 26.07 23.94
C ASN A 257 -10.40 24.70 24.57
N VAL A 258 -10.76 24.53 25.85
CA VAL A 258 -10.57 23.29 26.61
C VAL A 258 -11.55 22.24 26.08
N THR A 259 -11.03 21.09 25.68
CA THR A 259 -11.82 19.94 25.22
C THR A 259 -12.14 19.05 26.42
N ILE A 260 -13.42 18.81 26.72
CA ILE A 260 -13.82 17.87 27.78
C ILE A 260 -14.17 16.51 27.17
N ILE A 261 -13.66 15.44 27.77
CA ILE A 261 -13.99 14.05 27.44
C ILE A 261 -14.43 13.33 28.71
N SER A 262 -15.54 12.59 28.64
CA SER A 262 -16.12 11.89 29.78
C SER A 262 -16.46 10.45 29.45
N ALA A 263 -16.28 9.55 30.43
CA ALA A 263 -16.91 8.25 30.40
C ALA A 263 -18.41 8.39 30.73
N ASP A 264 -19.19 7.41 30.29
CA ASP A 264 -20.65 7.39 30.40
C ASP A 264 -21.34 8.45 29.51
N ASP A 265 -22.61 8.21 29.17
CA ASP A 265 -23.41 9.00 28.24
C ASP A 265 -24.85 9.22 28.73
N PHE A 266 -24.98 9.52 30.03
CA PHE A 266 -26.27 9.82 30.66
C PHE A 266 -26.97 11.04 30.05
N ALA A 267 -28.28 11.15 30.23
CA ALA A 267 -29.10 12.22 29.67
C ALA A 267 -28.58 13.65 29.94
N VAL A 268 -27.98 13.90 31.11
CA VAL A 268 -27.34 15.19 31.43
C VAL A 268 -26.05 15.42 30.63
N GLN A 269 -25.24 14.38 30.43
CA GLN A 269 -24.03 14.44 29.62
C GLN A 269 -24.37 14.62 28.12
N ILE A 270 -25.42 13.97 27.63
CA ILE A 270 -25.96 14.15 26.27
C ILE A 270 -26.52 15.57 26.07
N ASP A 271 -27.22 16.13 27.05
CA ASP A 271 -27.61 17.54 27.02
C ASP A 271 -26.38 18.45 26.95
N HIS A 272 -25.36 18.20 27.77
CA HIS A 272 -24.09 18.93 27.73
C HIS A 272 -23.38 18.81 26.37
N LEU A 273 -23.37 17.63 25.75
CA LEU A 273 -22.82 17.41 24.41
C LEU A 273 -23.59 18.24 23.37
N SER A 274 -24.93 18.24 23.43
CA SER A 274 -25.79 19.02 22.52
C SER A 274 -25.58 20.54 22.64
N ARG A 275 -25.16 21.01 23.82
CA ARG A 275 -24.80 22.41 24.10
C ARG A 275 -23.32 22.72 23.86
N GLY A 276 -22.51 21.71 23.53
CA GLY A 276 -21.07 21.83 23.38
C GLY A 276 -20.30 22.12 24.67
N TYR A 277 -20.81 21.68 25.83
CA TYR A 277 -20.11 21.76 27.14
C TYR A 277 -19.24 20.52 27.41
N VAL A 278 -19.29 19.53 26.53
CA VAL A 278 -18.40 18.37 26.44
C VAL A 278 -18.26 18.01 24.97
N GLN A 279 -17.09 17.53 24.54
CA GLN A 279 -16.80 17.26 23.12
C GLN A 279 -16.79 15.77 22.80
N GLY A 280 -16.53 14.91 23.79
CA GLY A 280 -16.51 13.46 23.63
C GLY A 280 -17.13 12.74 24.83
N LEU A 281 -18.02 11.78 24.55
CA LEU A 281 -18.57 10.85 25.54
C LEU A 281 -18.29 9.42 25.10
N VAL A 282 -17.86 8.57 26.03
CA VAL A 282 -17.69 7.12 25.81
C VAL A 282 -18.64 6.37 26.73
N GLY A 283 -19.83 6.11 26.20
CA GLY A 283 -20.96 5.45 26.84
C GLY A 283 -20.80 3.96 27.01
N GLN A 284 -21.46 3.42 28.04
CA GLN A 284 -21.48 2.00 28.41
C GLN A 284 -22.91 1.45 28.31
N MET A 285 -23.10 0.13 28.43
CA MET A 285 -24.41 -0.52 28.38
C MET A 285 -24.86 -1.09 29.74
N PRO A 286 -25.11 -0.28 30.80
CA PRO A 286 -25.44 -0.78 32.13
C PRO A 286 -26.67 -1.71 32.17
N TYR A 287 -27.71 -1.38 31.39
CA TYR A 287 -28.89 -2.24 31.24
C TYR A 287 -28.52 -3.62 30.69
N GLU A 288 -27.66 -3.68 29.67
CA GLU A 288 -27.18 -4.94 29.09
C GLU A 288 -26.35 -5.75 30.09
N MET A 289 -25.52 -5.08 30.92
CA MET A 289 -24.75 -5.75 31.98
C MET A 289 -25.67 -6.44 32.98
N GLY A 290 -26.69 -5.74 33.49
CA GLY A 290 -27.63 -6.31 34.44
C GLY A 290 -28.49 -7.44 33.85
N TYR A 291 -28.92 -7.28 32.59
CA TYR A 291 -29.66 -8.31 31.85
C TYR A 291 -28.80 -9.58 31.66
N LYS A 292 -27.57 -9.43 31.15
CA LYS A 292 -26.61 -10.53 30.97
C LYS A 292 -26.23 -11.19 32.30
N ALA A 293 -26.03 -10.44 33.37
CA ALA A 293 -25.68 -11.00 34.67
C ALA A 293 -26.78 -11.93 35.20
N ALA A 294 -28.05 -11.52 35.13
CA ALA A 294 -29.17 -12.36 35.49
C ALA A 294 -29.32 -13.60 34.58
N GLN A 295 -29.12 -13.44 33.26
CA GLN A 295 -29.16 -14.55 32.31
C GLN A 295 -28.05 -15.58 32.60
N VAL A 296 -26.82 -15.13 32.84
CA VAL A 296 -25.69 -16.03 33.15
C VAL A 296 -25.93 -16.79 34.45
N LEU A 297 -26.44 -16.13 35.51
CA LEU A 297 -26.80 -16.81 36.76
C LEU A 297 -27.91 -17.85 36.56
N TYR A 298 -28.90 -17.57 35.70
CA TYR A 298 -29.93 -18.54 35.32
C TYR A 298 -29.36 -19.74 34.54
N ASP A 299 -28.49 -19.51 33.56
CA ASP A 299 -27.85 -20.57 32.78
C ASP A 299 -26.96 -21.45 33.68
N ILE A 300 -26.27 -20.86 34.68
CA ILE A 300 -25.51 -21.59 35.70
C ILE A 300 -26.45 -22.45 36.56
N LYS A 301 -27.52 -21.85 37.10
CA LYS A 301 -28.45 -22.54 38.02
C LYS A 301 -29.21 -23.68 37.34
N THR A 302 -29.50 -23.56 36.04
CA THR A 302 -30.18 -24.58 35.24
C THR A 302 -29.25 -25.62 34.62
N GLY A 303 -27.92 -25.48 34.80
CA GLY A 303 -26.92 -26.42 34.26
C GLY A 303 -26.65 -26.26 32.76
N ASN A 304 -27.09 -25.16 32.15
CA ASN A 304 -26.90 -24.84 30.73
C ASN A 304 -25.65 -23.99 30.45
N PHE A 305 -24.95 -23.51 31.49
CA PHE A 305 -23.78 -22.65 31.35
C PHE A 305 -22.60 -23.37 30.68
N GLN A 306 -22.18 -22.85 29.52
CA GLN A 306 -20.98 -23.27 28.77
C GLN A 306 -20.19 -22.06 28.22
N GLY A 307 -20.46 -20.85 28.76
CA GLY A 307 -19.93 -19.61 28.20
C GLY A 307 -18.56 -19.19 28.75
N PRO A 308 -18.00 -18.08 28.22
CA PRO A 308 -16.68 -17.59 28.59
C PRO A 308 -16.63 -17.01 30.01
N GLU A 309 -15.42 -16.79 30.50
CA GLU A 309 -15.19 -16.07 31.77
C GLU A 309 -15.52 -14.57 31.66
N PHE A 310 -15.41 -13.97 30.47
CA PHE A 310 -15.72 -12.56 30.22
C PHE A 310 -16.84 -12.39 29.19
N TYR A 311 -17.88 -11.65 29.56
CA TYR A 311 -18.96 -11.20 28.69
C TYR A 311 -18.88 -9.70 28.47
N GLY A 312 -18.21 -9.31 27.38
CA GLY A 312 -18.14 -7.93 26.95
C GLY A 312 -19.51 -7.31 26.67
N THR A 313 -19.68 -6.04 27.04
CA THR A 313 -20.72 -5.14 26.52
C THR A 313 -20.11 -4.12 25.54
N ASN A 314 -20.90 -3.67 24.57
CA ASN A 314 -20.44 -2.68 23.60
C ASN A 314 -20.21 -1.30 24.24
N LEU A 315 -19.39 -0.48 23.59
CA LEU A 315 -19.23 0.94 23.86
C LEU A 315 -20.01 1.78 22.84
N ILE A 316 -20.45 2.97 23.24
CA ILE A 316 -20.99 4.00 22.35
C ILE A 316 -20.07 5.22 22.40
N THR A 317 -19.66 5.76 21.26
CA THR A 317 -18.86 6.99 21.21
C THR A 317 -19.69 8.12 20.61
N HIS A 318 -19.91 9.19 21.38
CA HIS A 318 -20.54 10.41 20.90
C HIS A 318 -19.49 11.51 20.80
N ILE A 319 -19.32 12.11 19.62
CA ILE A 319 -18.29 13.13 19.37
C ILE A 319 -18.96 14.37 18.77
N GLN A 320 -18.66 15.54 19.33
CA GLN A 320 -19.00 16.82 18.73
C GLN A 320 -18.03 17.10 17.57
N VAL A 321 -18.52 17.01 16.32
CA VAL A 321 -17.72 17.36 15.13
C VAL A 321 -17.40 18.87 15.17
N PRO A 322 -16.12 19.29 15.11
CA PRO A 322 -15.77 20.70 15.15
C PRO A 322 -16.15 21.39 13.83
N LEU A 323 -16.57 22.65 13.92
CA LEU A 323 -17.02 23.45 12.76
C LEU A 323 -15.94 23.62 11.68
N VAL A 324 -14.68 23.66 12.10
CA VAL A 324 -13.50 23.64 11.23
C VAL A 324 -12.74 22.36 11.56
N LEU A 325 -12.68 21.45 10.60
CA LEU A 325 -11.86 20.24 10.72
C LEU A 325 -10.38 20.58 10.62
N PRO A 326 -9.47 19.80 11.24
CA PRO A 326 -8.03 19.93 11.06
C PRO A 326 -7.61 19.91 9.59
N GLU A 327 -6.51 20.58 9.25
CA GLU A 327 -5.96 20.60 7.89
C GLU A 327 -5.73 19.17 7.38
N LEU A 328 -6.22 18.89 6.16
CA LEU A 328 -6.11 17.56 5.54
C LEU A 328 -4.86 17.52 4.67
N VAL A 329 -3.76 17.01 5.22
CA VAL A 329 -2.55 16.73 4.45
C VAL A 329 -2.74 15.43 3.67
N VAL A 330 -2.94 15.53 2.36
CA VAL A 330 -3.11 14.38 1.47
C VAL A 330 -1.76 13.96 0.89
N ASP A 331 -1.35 12.70 1.11
CA ASP A 331 -0.19 12.15 0.40
C ASP A 331 -0.58 11.80 -1.05
N HIS A 332 -0.13 12.62 -1.98
CA HIS A 332 -0.38 12.49 -3.41
C HIS A 332 0.46 11.41 -4.14
N ASN A 333 1.30 10.65 -3.44
CA ASN A 333 2.15 9.55 -3.95
C ASN A 333 2.97 9.91 -5.21
N LEU A 334 3.52 11.12 -5.23
CA LEU A 334 4.29 11.63 -6.37
C LEU A 334 5.59 10.85 -6.58
N ILE A 335 6.01 10.69 -7.84
CA ILE A 335 7.32 10.17 -8.28
C ILE A 335 8.46 11.03 -7.71
N GLY A 336 8.21 12.34 -7.53
CA GLY A 336 9.05 13.22 -6.74
C GLY A 336 10.47 13.34 -7.30
N ARG A 337 11.49 12.92 -6.53
CA ARG A 337 12.90 13.00 -6.94
C ARG A 337 13.31 11.93 -7.96
N LEU A 338 12.55 10.84 -8.12
CA LEU A 338 12.87 9.77 -9.09
C LEU A 338 12.87 10.26 -10.54
N ARG A 339 12.16 11.36 -10.85
CA ARG A 339 12.23 12.04 -12.16
C ARG A 339 13.66 12.43 -12.57
N ILE A 340 14.51 12.78 -11.61
CA ILE A 340 15.92 13.14 -11.87
C ILE A 340 16.69 11.92 -12.37
N LEU A 341 16.49 10.75 -11.75
CA LEU A 341 17.09 9.49 -12.18
C LEU A 341 16.65 9.14 -13.61
N GLY A 342 15.35 9.23 -13.92
CA GLY A 342 14.85 8.97 -15.27
C GLY A 342 15.44 9.89 -16.32
N TYR A 343 15.48 11.20 -16.08
CA TYR A 343 16.12 12.14 -17.02
C TYR A 343 17.63 11.92 -17.15
N THR A 344 18.33 11.49 -16.09
CA THR A 344 19.76 11.14 -16.19
C THR A 344 19.97 9.91 -17.07
N LEU A 345 19.15 8.86 -16.88
CA LEU A 345 19.21 7.65 -17.70
C LEU A 345 18.82 7.92 -19.17
N MET A 346 17.80 8.76 -19.41
CA MET A 346 17.44 9.25 -20.74
C MET A 346 18.60 10.00 -21.39
N GLY A 347 19.30 10.87 -20.64
CA GLY A 347 20.48 11.59 -21.11
C GLY A 347 21.61 10.65 -21.54
N VAL A 348 21.87 9.58 -20.79
CA VAL A 348 22.85 8.54 -21.15
C VAL A 348 22.43 7.78 -22.43
N ILE A 349 21.15 7.43 -22.58
CA ILE A 349 20.62 6.81 -23.81
C ILE A 349 20.86 7.73 -25.01
N TYR A 350 20.49 9.02 -24.89
CA TYR A 350 20.62 9.99 -25.98
C TYR A 350 22.08 10.26 -26.33
N ALA A 351 22.95 10.48 -25.35
CA ALA A 351 24.39 10.68 -25.59
C ALA A 351 25.01 9.48 -26.31
N THR A 352 24.66 8.25 -25.90
CA THR A 352 25.16 7.03 -26.52
C THR A 352 24.60 6.84 -27.93
N ALA A 353 23.30 7.07 -28.14
CA ALA A 353 22.65 6.95 -29.45
C ALA A 353 23.20 7.98 -30.45
N LEU A 354 23.33 9.25 -30.04
CA LEU A 354 23.89 10.32 -30.85
C LEU A 354 25.36 10.06 -31.16
N GLY A 355 26.17 9.64 -30.18
CA GLY A 355 27.57 9.26 -30.40
C GLY A 355 27.73 8.14 -31.42
N CYS A 356 26.91 7.08 -31.31
CA CYS A 356 26.89 5.97 -32.27
C CYS A 356 26.43 6.43 -33.67
N GLY A 357 25.42 7.31 -33.74
CA GLY A 357 24.90 7.87 -34.99
C GLY A 357 25.92 8.77 -35.70
N ILE A 358 26.55 9.70 -34.98
CA ILE A 358 27.61 10.58 -35.49
C ILE A 358 28.79 9.74 -35.98
N TRP A 359 29.26 8.77 -35.18
CA TRP A 359 30.35 7.88 -35.56
C TRP A 359 30.04 7.10 -36.85
N THR A 360 28.81 6.58 -36.96
CA THR A 360 28.31 5.89 -38.17
C THR A 360 28.30 6.81 -39.38
N PHE A 361 27.83 8.05 -39.23
CA PHE A 361 27.76 9.03 -40.31
C PHE A 361 29.17 9.44 -40.79
N VAL A 362 30.09 9.73 -39.87
CA VAL A 362 31.48 10.09 -40.19
C VAL A 362 32.21 8.92 -40.86
N ARG A 363 32.11 7.70 -40.31
CA ARG A 363 32.80 6.52 -40.84
C ARG A 363 32.04 5.77 -41.94
N ARG A 364 30.93 6.31 -42.46
CA ARG A 364 30.06 5.69 -43.48
C ARG A 364 30.76 5.19 -44.74
N ASN A 365 31.93 5.77 -45.06
CA ASN A 365 32.72 5.43 -46.24
C ASN A 365 33.75 4.30 -46.03
N THR A 366 33.98 3.86 -44.79
CA THR A 366 34.91 2.76 -44.47
C THR A 366 34.33 1.39 -44.84
N THR A 367 35.19 0.41 -45.12
CA THR A 367 34.79 -0.95 -45.54
C THR A 367 33.86 -1.62 -44.53
N VAL A 368 34.18 -1.53 -43.23
CA VAL A 368 33.39 -2.11 -42.13
C VAL A 368 31.98 -1.54 -42.09
N ILE A 369 31.81 -0.21 -42.19
CA ILE A 369 30.50 0.43 -42.10
C ILE A 369 29.70 0.29 -43.40
N LYS A 370 30.36 0.31 -44.57
CA LYS A 370 29.72 -0.02 -45.86
C LYS A 370 29.14 -1.43 -45.85
N ALA A 371 29.88 -2.42 -45.34
CA ALA A 371 29.38 -3.78 -45.18
C ALA A 371 28.19 -3.84 -44.19
N ALA A 372 28.29 -3.15 -43.05
CA ALA A 372 27.26 -3.08 -42.03
C ALA A 372 26.01 -2.24 -42.39
N GLN A 373 25.95 -1.62 -43.59
CA GLN A 373 24.86 -0.78 -44.10
C GLN A 373 24.51 0.43 -43.21
N PRO A 374 25.09 1.63 -43.44
CA PRO A 374 24.97 2.77 -42.52
C PRO A 374 23.54 3.29 -42.32
N SER A 375 22.67 3.17 -43.33
CA SER A 375 21.26 3.61 -43.24
C SER A 375 20.48 2.88 -42.13
N PHE A 376 20.69 1.57 -41.96
CA PHE A 376 20.02 0.79 -40.92
C PHE A 376 20.59 1.10 -39.53
N LEU A 377 21.88 1.40 -39.42
CA LEU A 377 22.50 1.80 -38.15
C LEU A 377 21.98 3.18 -37.68
N LEU A 378 21.78 4.12 -38.60
CA LEU A 378 21.16 5.41 -38.29
C LEU A 378 19.67 5.27 -37.91
N LEU A 379 18.93 4.40 -38.63
CA LEU A 379 17.53 4.09 -38.29
C LEU A 379 17.39 3.45 -36.89
N LEU A 380 18.33 2.57 -36.51
CA LEU A 380 18.40 1.99 -35.18
C LEU A 380 18.58 3.07 -34.10
N THR A 381 19.52 4.01 -34.30
CA THR A 381 19.74 5.11 -33.33
C THR A 381 18.52 6.03 -33.21
N LEU A 382 17.80 6.28 -34.30
CA LEU A 382 16.56 7.06 -34.27
C LEU A 382 15.45 6.33 -33.48
N GLY A 383 15.26 5.04 -33.71
CA GLY A 383 14.30 4.22 -32.98
C GLY A 383 14.58 4.19 -31.47
N VAL A 384 15.86 4.08 -31.08
CA VAL A 384 16.29 4.09 -29.67
C VAL A 384 16.07 5.46 -29.01
N ILE A 385 16.27 6.57 -29.72
CA ILE A 385 15.94 7.90 -29.22
C ILE A 385 14.43 8.01 -28.98
N ILE A 386 13.58 7.63 -29.95
CA ILE A 386 12.12 7.66 -29.82
C ILE A 386 11.63 6.77 -28.67
N LEU A 387 12.21 5.57 -28.51
CA LEU A 387 11.90 4.67 -27.40
C LEU A 387 12.31 5.27 -26.05
N GLY A 388 13.49 5.91 -25.98
CA GLY A 388 13.96 6.64 -24.80
C GLY A 388 13.08 7.84 -24.44
N SER A 389 12.49 8.53 -25.42
CA SER A 389 11.55 9.64 -25.21
C SER A 389 10.34 9.26 -24.35
N THR A 390 9.97 7.97 -24.29
CA THR A 390 8.88 7.46 -23.44
C THR A 390 9.05 7.84 -21.96
N ILE A 391 10.29 8.06 -21.50
CA ILE A 391 10.59 8.52 -20.14
C ILE A 391 10.00 9.91 -19.84
N ILE A 392 9.84 10.77 -20.85
CA ILE A 392 9.32 12.13 -20.70
C ILE A 392 7.87 12.13 -20.18
N PRO A 393 6.87 11.57 -20.90
CA PRO A 393 5.49 11.53 -20.40
C PRO A 393 5.31 10.67 -19.15
N LEU A 394 6.14 9.64 -18.95
CA LEU A 394 6.16 8.88 -17.69
C LEU A 394 6.61 9.72 -16.48
N SER A 395 7.31 10.84 -16.72
CA SER A 395 7.81 11.75 -15.67
C SER A 395 6.90 12.96 -15.43
N ILE A 396 5.74 13.02 -16.10
CA ILE A 396 4.74 14.09 -15.92
C ILE A 396 3.69 13.60 -14.92
N GLU A 397 3.39 14.44 -13.93
CA GLU A 397 2.42 14.17 -12.87
C GLU A 397 1.53 15.38 -12.64
N ASP A 398 0.27 15.12 -12.30
CA ASP A 398 -0.67 16.09 -11.73
C ASP A 398 -0.48 16.11 -10.21
N ASN A 399 -0.24 17.27 -9.61
CA ASN A 399 -0.01 17.39 -8.16
C ASN A 399 -1.29 17.52 -7.32
N GLY A 400 -2.48 17.59 -7.93
CA GLY A 400 -3.77 17.75 -7.27
C GLY A 400 -4.16 19.22 -6.98
N GLU A 401 -3.19 20.12 -6.80
CA GLU A 401 -3.42 21.56 -6.57
C GLU A 401 -3.80 22.29 -7.86
N SER A 402 -3.28 21.83 -9.00
CA SER A 402 -3.58 22.35 -10.33
C SER A 402 -3.86 21.18 -11.27
N PRO A 403 -5.11 20.67 -11.26
CA PRO A 403 -5.48 19.50 -12.04
C PRO A 403 -5.14 19.66 -13.52
N MET A 404 -4.60 18.60 -14.12
CA MET A 404 -4.21 18.61 -15.51
C MET A 404 -5.46 18.61 -16.40
N ASP A 405 -5.60 19.63 -17.25
CA ASP A 405 -6.72 19.76 -18.20
C ASP A 405 -6.93 18.47 -19.01
N GLU A 406 -8.17 18.11 -19.33
CA GLU A 406 -8.56 16.84 -19.97
C GLU A 406 -7.78 16.55 -21.26
N THR A 407 -7.45 17.60 -22.03
CA THR A 407 -6.63 17.45 -23.24
C THR A 407 -5.20 17.04 -22.91
N SER A 408 -4.56 17.70 -21.95
CA SER A 408 -3.21 17.36 -21.46
C SER A 408 -3.22 15.99 -20.76
N ALA A 409 -4.27 15.77 -19.95
CA ALA A 409 -4.90 14.52 -19.54
C ALA A 409 -4.59 13.34 -20.46
N THR A 410 -5.12 13.48 -21.67
CA THR A 410 -5.06 12.47 -22.73
C THR A 410 -3.70 12.45 -23.43
N TRP A 411 -3.18 13.60 -23.86
CA TRP A 411 -1.96 13.66 -24.68
C TRP A 411 -0.72 13.11 -23.97
N VAL A 412 -0.55 13.41 -22.68
CA VAL A 412 0.56 12.86 -21.87
C VAL A 412 0.46 11.34 -21.84
N CYS A 413 -0.68 10.81 -21.40
CA CYS A 413 -0.88 9.38 -21.22
C CYS A 413 -0.86 8.59 -22.54
N MET A 414 -1.40 9.13 -23.64
CA MET A 414 -1.34 8.49 -24.95
C MET A 414 0.04 8.55 -25.60
N SER A 415 0.86 9.57 -25.33
CA SER A 415 2.21 9.61 -25.89
C SER A 415 3.10 8.45 -25.42
N ILE A 416 2.79 7.83 -24.26
CA ILE A 416 3.52 6.67 -23.71
C ILE A 416 3.49 5.45 -24.68
N PRO A 417 2.33 4.83 -25.00
CA PRO A 417 2.29 3.70 -25.92
C PRO A 417 2.73 4.07 -27.35
N TRP A 418 2.46 5.31 -27.80
CA TRP A 418 2.90 5.79 -29.12
C TRP A 418 4.43 5.82 -29.24
N LEU A 419 5.15 6.44 -28.29
CA LEU A 419 6.61 6.50 -28.29
C LEU A 419 7.23 5.10 -28.14
N ALA A 420 6.70 4.29 -27.21
CA ALA A 420 7.18 2.94 -26.98
C ALA A 420 7.06 2.04 -28.22
N CYS A 421 5.87 1.96 -28.82
CA CYS A 421 5.61 1.05 -29.94
C CYS A 421 6.31 1.51 -31.23
N CYS A 422 6.31 2.81 -31.53
CA CYS A 422 7.02 3.34 -32.70
C CYS A 422 8.54 3.22 -32.56
N GLY A 423 9.10 3.57 -31.40
CA GLY A 423 10.53 3.45 -31.12
C GLY A 423 11.01 2.00 -31.17
N PHE A 424 10.25 1.07 -30.58
CA PHE A 424 10.49 -0.37 -30.71
C PHE A 424 10.44 -0.83 -32.16
N THR A 425 9.36 -0.51 -32.90
CA THR A 425 9.16 -0.99 -34.27
C THR A 425 10.26 -0.51 -35.21
N ILE A 426 10.69 0.75 -35.11
CA ILE A 426 11.78 1.34 -35.89
C ILE A 426 13.11 0.64 -35.55
N SER A 427 13.42 0.49 -34.25
CA SER A 427 14.66 -0.15 -33.79
C SER A 427 14.75 -1.62 -34.23
N PHE A 428 13.69 -2.38 -33.99
CA PHE A 428 13.60 -3.79 -34.32
C PHE A 428 13.69 -4.01 -35.84
N SER A 429 13.02 -3.19 -36.64
CA SER A 429 13.00 -3.36 -38.09
C SER A 429 14.37 -3.14 -38.74
N ALA A 430 15.21 -2.27 -38.15
CA ALA A 430 16.60 -2.12 -38.56
C ALA A 430 17.44 -3.41 -38.32
N LEU A 431 17.15 -4.16 -37.25
CA LEU A 431 17.79 -5.44 -36.94
C LEU A 431 17.28 -6.56 -37.86
N PHE A 432 15.95 -6.71 -37.96
CA PHE A 432 15.28 -7.76 -38.74
C PHE A 432 15.61 -7.69 -40.23
N SER A 433 15.76 -6.48 -40.76
CA SER A 433 16.11 -6.23 -42.16
C SER A 433 17.41 -6.92 -42.58
N LYS A 434 18.41 -6.97 -41.68
CA LYS A 434 19.68 -7.64 -41.95
C LYS A 434 19.51 -9.16 -42.03
N THR A 435 18.71 -9.75 -41.14
CA THR A 435 18.48 -11.20 -41.05
C THR A 435 17.79 -11.75 -42.29
N ILE A 436 16.74 -11.08 -42.79
CA ILE A 436 16.05 -11.49 -44.04
C ILE A 436 16.99 -11.38 -45.24
N ARG A 437 17.70 -10.25 -45.39
CA ARG A 437 18.61 -10.02 -46.52
C ARG A 437 19.71 -11.08 -46.58
N PHE A 438 20.27 -11.43 -45.43
CA PHE A 438 21.25 -12.52 -45.30
C PHE A 438 20.67 -13.86 -45.75
N HIS A 439 19.46 -14.19 -45.30
CA HIS A 439 18.83 -15.46 -45.63
C HIS A 439 18.55 -15.60 -47.14
N ARG A 440 18.00 -14.55 -47.76
CA ARG A 440 17.64 -14.54 -49.18
C ARG A 440 18.86 -14.68 -50.09
N ILE A 441 19.97 -14.02 -49.76
CA ILE A 441 21.24 -14.17 -50.51
C ILE A 441 21.76 -15.61 -50.43
N LEU A 442 21.64 -16.28 -49.28
CA LEU A 442 22.12 -17.66 -49.09
C LEU A 442 21.27 -18.73 -49.78
N GLU A 443 19.95 -18.55 -49.88
CA GLU A 443 19.09 -19.50 -50.61
C GLU A 443 19.25 -19.34 -52.12
N GLU A 444 19.30 -18.11 -52.65
CA GLU A 444 19.54 -17.84 -54.08
C GLU A 444 20.95 -18.26 -54.54
N ALA A 445 21.96 -18.13 -53.68
CA ALA A 445 23.32 -18.61 -53.95
C ALA A 445 23.39 -20.14 -54.12
N ARG A 446 22.51 -20.92 -53.47
CA ARG A 446 22.39 -22.37 -53.70
C ARG A 446 21.75 -22.71 -55.05
N GLY A 447 20.93 -21.81 -55.59
CA GLY A 447 20.35 -21.90 -56.93
C GLY A 447 21.25 -21.35 -58.04
N TYR A 448 22.47 -20.89 -57.73
CA TYR A 448 23.36 -20.19 -58.66
C TYR A 448 22.78 -18.91 -59.29
N HIS A 449 21.74 -18.31 -58.70
CA HIS A 449 21.12 -17.09 -59.19
C HIS A 449 21.70 -15.83 -58.49
N ARG A 450 22.20 -14.88 -59.29
CA ARG A 450 22.79 -13.64 -58.77
C ARG A 450 21.73 -12.57 -58.50
N VAL A 451 21.07 -12.63 -57.35
CA VAL A 451 20.02 -11.68 -56.94
C VAL A 451 20.59 -10.48 -56.18
N ARG A 452 20.22 -9.26 -56.58
CA ARG A 452 20.63 -8.00 -55.93
C ARG A 452 19.51 -7.43 -55.05
N VAL A 453 19.39 -7.94 -53.83
CA VAL A 453 18.40 -7.46 -52.83
C VAL A 453 18.63 -5.97 -52.54
N GLN A 454 17.64 -5.14 -52.83
CA GLN A 454 17.66 -3.69 -52.60
C GLN A 454 17.12 -3.34 -51.20
N ALA A 455 17.35 -2.11 -50.74
CA ALA A 455 16.82 -1.65 -49.46
C ALA A 455 15.27 -1.59 -49.43
N VAL A 456 14.64 -1.38 -50.59
CA VAL A 456 13.18 -1.29 -50.76
C VAL A 456 12.48 -2.63 -50.48
N ASP A 457 13.10 -3.76 -50.86
CA ASP A 457 12.57 -5.11 -50.60
C ASP A 457 12.36 -5.40 -49.11
N VAL A 458 13.06 -4.66 -48.25
CA VAL A 458 13.08 -4.82 -46.79
C VAL A 458 12.28 -3.72 -46.08
N LEU A 459 11.85 -2.68 -46.81
CA LEU A 459 10.98 -1.63 -46.32
C LEU A 459 9.52 -2.13 -46.19
N LEU A 460 9.08 -3.01 -47.10
CA LEU A 460 7.69 -3.50 -47.14
C LEU A 460 7.26 -4.26 -45.85
N PRO A 461 8.03 -5.22 -45.31
CA PRO A 461 7.67 -5.86 -44.04
C PRO A 461 7.64 -4.89 -42.86
N PHE A 462 8.51 -3.88 -42.86
CA PHE A 462 8.51 -2.80 -41.86
C PHE A 462 7.26 -1.93 -41.95
N THR A 463 6.87 -1.48 -43.15
CA THR A 463 5.68 -0.64 -43.32
C THR A 463 4.39 -1.38 -42.93
N VAL A 464 4.34 -2.71 -43.16
CA VAL A 464 3.23 -3.54 -42.68
C VAL A 464 3.22 -3.62 -41.15
N LEU A 465 4.35 -3.92 -40.51
CA LEU A 465 4.44 -4.00 -39.04
C LEU A 465 4.14 -2.66 -38.35
N LEU A 466 4.68 -1.55 -38.87
CA LEU A 466 4.41 -0.21 -38.37
C LEU A 466 2.94 0.15 -38.60
N GLY A 467 2.38 -0.15 -39.78
CA GLY A 467 0.96 0.07 -40.09
C GLY A 467 0.03 -0.69 -39.14
N MET A 468 0.35 -1.92 -38.76
CA MET A 468 -0.41 -2.70 -37.78
C MET A 468 -0.37 -2.08 -36.38
N ASN A 469 0.82 -1.66 -35.90
CA ASN A 469 0.95 -0.97 -34.62
C ASN A 469 0.18 0.37 -34.61
N VAL A 470 0.39 1.19 -35.65
CA VAL A 470 -0.28 2.49 -35.85
C VAL A 470 -1.80 2.33 -35.89
N LEU A 471 -2.33 1.32 -36.57
CA LEU A 471 -3.77 1.05 -36.61
C LEU A 471 -4.34 0.79 -35.21
N VAL A 472 -3.70 -0.07 -34.41
CA VAL A 472 -4.18 -0.36 -33.04
C VAL A 472 -4.06 0.88 -32.13
N LEU A 473 -2.99 1.66 -32.26
CA LEU A 473 -2.79 2.88 -31.50
C LEU A 473 -3.80 3.98 -31.87
N LEU A 474 -4.15 4.14 -33.15
CA LEU A 474 -5.20 5.05 -33.59
C LEU A 474 -6.57 4.63 -33.04
N LEU A 475 -6.90 3.34 -33.13
CA LEU A 475 -8.14 2.81 -32.54
C LEU A 475 -8.19 3.07 -31.03
N TRP A 476 -7.08 2.84 -30.31
CA TRP A 476 -7.01 3.15 -28.88
C TRP A 476 -7.18 4.66 -28.61
N THR A 477 -6.52 5.52 -29.40
CA THR A 477 -6.56 6.98 -29.25
C THR A 477 -7.96 7.56 -29.47
N PHE A 478 -8.74 7.01 -30.40
CA PHE A 478 -10.05 7.55 -30.76
C PHE A 478 -11.26 6.84 -30.13
N LEU A 479 -11.12 5.61 -29.63
CA LEU A 479 -12.25 4.84 -29.08
C LEU A 479 -12.26 4.77 -27.55
N ASP A 480 -11.11 4.76 -26.89
CA ASP A 480 -11.00 4.59 -25.42
C ASP A 480 -9.67 5.20 -24.92
N PRO A 481 -9.54 6.54 -24.95
CA PRO A 481 -8.28 7.20 -24.69
C PRO A 481 -7.75 6.96 -23.27
N LEU A 482 -6.43 6.77 -23.16
CA LEU A 482 -5.72 6.77 -21.89
C LEU A 482 -5.71 8.18 -21.31
N MET A 483 -6.35 8.37 -20.17
CA MET A 483 -6.36 9.64 -19.43
C MET A 483 -5.61 9.47 -18.11
N TYR A 484 -4.94 10.53 -17.65
CA TYR A 484 -4.37 10.56 -16.30
C TYR A 484 -5.51 10.68 -15.28
N VAL A 485 -5.58 9.76 -14.33
CA VAL A 485 -6.62 9.74 -13.29
C VAL A 485 -5.96 9.54 -11.93
N ARG A 486 -6.35 10.34 -10.94
CA ARG A 486 -6.01 10.09 -9.52
C ARG A 486 -7.02 9.13 -8.90
N LYS A 487 -6.53 8.20 -8.09
CA LYS A 487 -7.35 7.28 -7.29
C LYS A 487 -6.95 7.31 -5.83
N ASP A 488 -7.92 7.06 -4.97
CA ASP A 488 -7.72 7.02 -3.52
C ASP A 488 -7.02 5.73 -3.11
N ASN A 489 -6.11 5.83 -2.15
CA ASN A 489 -5.56 4.69 -1.45
C ASN A 489 -6.48 4.27 -0.30
N ALA A 490 -6.32 3.04 0.18
CA ALA A 490 -6.99 2.60 1.40
C ALA A 490 -6.42 3.35 2.62
N GLY A 491 -7.28 4.06 3.34
CA GLY A 491 -6.92 4.84 4.52
C GLY A 491 -7.75 6.13 4.58
N LEU A 492 -8.26 6.43 5.77
CA LEU A 492 -9.02 7.65 6.06
C LEU A 492 -8.49 8.27 7.36
N ASP A 493 -8.67 9.57 7.54
CA ASP A 493 -8.41 10.21 8.83
C ASP A 493 -9.53 9.91 9.84
N GLY A 494 -9.37 10.39 11.08
CA GLY A 494 -10.39 10.25 12.12
C GLY A 494 -11.74 10.92 11.79
N TRP A 495 -11.83 11.70 10.71
CA TRP A 495 -13.05 12.34 10.22
C TRP A 495 -13.56 11.74 8.91
N ASN A 496 -13.09 10.52 8.57
CA ASN A 496 -13.51 9.77 7.39
C ASN A 496 -13.17 10.47 6.05
N ARG A 497 -12.10 11.28 6.03
CA ARG A 497 -11.57 11.98 4.83
C ARG A 497 -10.38 11.23 4.24
N ILE A 498 -10.20 11.31 2.92
CA ILE A 498 -9.12 10.63 2.18
C ILE A 498 -7.76 11.24 2.53
N ILE A 499 -6.84 10.43 3.04
CA ILE A 499 -5.48 10.86 3.43
C ILE A 499 -4.41 10.59 2.37
N SER A 500 -4.71 9.81 1.34
CA SER A 500 -3.71 9.42 0.35
C SER A 500 -4.32 9.09 -1.01
N THR A 501 -3.69 9.55 -2.08
CA THR A 501 -4.11 9.35 -3.47
C THR A 501 -2.90 9.05 -4.35
N TYR A 502 -3.10 8.38 -5.49
CA TYR A 502 -2.05 8.09 -6.48
C TYR A 502 -2.53 8.34 -7.91
N GLY A 503 -1.63 8.82 -8.77
CA GLY A 503 -1.91 9.06 -10.19
C GLY A 503 -1.55 7.88 -11.08
N ALA A 504 -2.38 7.59 -12.10
CA ALA A 504 -2.07 6.60 -13.13
C ALA A 504 -2.83 6.89 -14.44
N CYS A 505 -2.22 6.57 -15.58
CA CYS A 505 -2.91 6.54 -16.87
C CYS A 505 -3.88 5.35 -16.92
N ARG A 506 -5.17 5.60 -17.19
CA ARG A 506 -6.23 4.59 -17.23
C ARG A 506 -7.17 4.82 -18.42
N CYS A 507 -7.81 3.75 -18.86
CA CYS A 507 -8.90 3.69 -19.83
C CYS A 507 -9.78 2.47 -19.45
N GLU A 508 -10.99 2.35 -19.99
CA GLU A 508 -11.92 1.29 -19.56
C GLU A 508 -11.43 -0.10 -20.01
N ASN A 509 -11.06 -0.22 -21.29
CA ASN A 509 -10.83 -1.47 -21.98
C ASN A 509 -9.37 -1.67 -22.39
N HIS A 510 -8.42 -1.22 -21.55
CA HIS A 510 -6.96 -1.30 -21.80
C HIS A 510 -6.45 -2.66 -22.33
N VAL A 511 -7.06 -3.79 -21.92
CA VAL A 511 -6.68 -5.14 -22.39
C VAL A 511 -6.95 -5.32 -23.89
N ALA A 512 -8.02 -4.72 -24.44
CA ALA A 512 -8.41 -4.86 -25.84
C ALA A 512 -7.38 -4.27 -26.82
N TYR A 513 -6.58 -3.29 -26.38
CA TYR A 513 -5.55 -2.64 -27.20
C TYR A 513 -4.13 -3.13 -26.86
N THR A 514 -3.84 -3.37 -25.58
CA THR A 514 -2.53 -3.89 -25.15
C THR A 514 -2.28 -5.32 -25.62
N LEU A 515 -3.30 -6.19 -25.64
CA LEU A 515 -3.11 -7.59 -26.07
C LEU A 515 -2.78 -7.73 -27.57
N PRO A 516 -3.46 -7.05 -28.52
CA PRO A 516 -3.03 -7.03 -29.92
C PRO A 516 -1.64 -6.43 -30.12
N LEU A 517 -1.30 -5.32 -29.46
CA LEU A 517 0.05 -4.73 -29.53
C LEU A 517 1.12 -5.71 -29.04
N ALA A 518 0.90 -6.37 -27.90
CA ALA A 518 1.78 -7.41 -27.40
C ALA A 518 1.89 -8.59 -28.39
N GLY A 519 0.77 -9.07 -28.93
CA GLY A 519 0.73 -10.17 -29.90
C GLY A 519 1.52 -9.87 -31.18
N ILE A 520 1.32 -8.69 -31.78
CA ILE A 520 2.03 -8.23 -32.98
C ILE A 520 3.54 -8.19 -32.73
N ASN A 521 3.98 -7.51 -31.67
CA ASN A 521 5.40 -7.30 -31.41
C ASN A 521 6.11 -8.59 -30.94
N THR A 522 5.44 -9.42 -30.12
CA THR A 522 5.98 -10.73 -29.70
C THR A 522 6.08 -11.72 -30.86
N GLY A 523 5.04 -11.82 -31.69
CA GLY A 523 5.02 -12.75 -32.82
C GLY A 523 6.15 -12.47 -33.81
N VAL A 524 6.47 -11.20 -34.03
CA VAL A 524 7.59 -10.78 -34.88
C VAL A 524 8.95 -11.05 -34.22
N LEU A 525 9.12 -10.84 -32.90
CA LEU A 525 10.33 -11.26 -32.18
C LEU A 525 10.56 -12.78 -32.32
N VAL A 526 9.53 -13.61 -32.11
CA VAL A 526 9.61 -15.07 -32.28
C VAL A 526 10.00 -15.45 -33.70
N CYS A 527 9.41 -14.83 -34.72
CA CYS A 527 9.79 -15.03 -36.12
C CYS A 527 11.27 -14.69 -36.38
N ALA A 528 11.79 -13.62 -35.76
CA ALA A 528 13.19 -13.22 -35.90
C ALA A 528 14.15 -14.15 -35.17
N ILE A 529 13.79 -14.68 -34.00
CA ILE A 529 14.57 -15.72 -33.29
C ILE A 529 14.65 -16.98 -34.14
N TYR A 530 13.54 -17.42 -34.74
CA TYR A 530 13.52 -18.58 -35.62
C TYR A 530 14.44 -18.41 -36.84
N GLN A 531 14.41 -17.24 -37.50
CA GLN A 531 15.31 -16.93 -38.61
C GLN A 531 16.78 -16.87 -38.17
N ALA A 532 17.07 -16.21 -37.05
CA ALA A 532 18.41 -16.17 -36.46
C ALA A 532 18.94 -17.58 -36.16
N TYR A 533 18.09 -18.44 -35.59
CA TYR A 533 18.40 -19.85 -35.32
C TYR A 533 18.67 -20.66 -36.61
N LYS A 534 17.86 -20.50 -37.67
CA LYS A 534 18.12 -21.12 -38.99
C LYS A 534 19.48 -20.68 -39.56
N SER A 535 19.88 -19.43 -39.33
CA SER A 535 21.14 -18.85 -39.83
C SER A 535 22.40 -19.23 -39.03
N ARG A 536 22.27 -19.77 -37.81
CA ARG A 536 23.38 -19.95 -36.84
C ARG A 536 24.54 -20.86 -37.29
N LYS A 537 24.33 -21.73 -38.28
CA LYS A 537 25.32 -22.73 -38.72
C LYS A 537 26.34 -22.21 -39.73
N ILE A 538 26.21 -20.96 -40.18
CA ILE A 538 27.03 -20.38 -41.24
C ILE A 538 27.97 -19.35 -40.62
N ARG A 539 29.26 -19.72 -40.53
CA ARG A 539 30.32 -18.80 -40.09
C ARG A 539 30.88 -18.06 -41.30
N LEU A 540 30.76 -16.74 -41.27
CA LEU A 540 31.53 -15.76 -42.06
C LEU A 540 32.26 -14.91 -41.01
N GLU A 541 33.51 -14.46 -41.23
CA GLU A 541 34.27 -13.83 -40.12
C GLU A 541 33.64 -12.52 -39.61
N PHE A 542 32.75 -11.91 -40.40
CA PHE A 542 31.91 -10.80 -39.98
C PHE A 542 30.71 -11.31 -39.17
N ALA A 543 30.96 -11.71 -37.91
CA ALA A 543 30.01 -12.33 -36.99
C ALA A 543 28.88 -11.40 -36.46
N GLU A 544 28.31 -10.53 -37.30
CA GLU A 544 27.23 -9.61 -36.93
C GLU A 544 25.95 -10.34 -36.44
N SER A 545 25.64 -11.50 -37.03
CA SER A 545 24.43 -12.26 -36.76
C SER A 545 24.32 -12.73 -35.30
N LYS A 546 25.44 -13.01 -34.64
CA LYS A 546 25.50 -13.37 -33.22
C LYS A 546 24.98 -12.22 -32.34
N TYR A 547 25.47 -11.00 -32.58
CA TYR A 547 25.07 -9.83 -31.81
C TYR A 547 23.61 -9.43 -32.08
N VAL A 548 23.16 -9.52 -33.34
CA VAL A 548 21.74 -9.31 -33.68
C VAL A 548 20.85 -10.33 -32.95
N ALA A 549 21.23 -11.61 -32.91
CA ALA A 549 20.50 -12.63 -32.15
C ALA A 549 20.48 -12.34 -30.64
N MET A 550 21.59 -11.88 -30.06
CA MET A 550 21.66 -11.45 -28.65
C MET A 550 20.73 -10.26 -28.36
N CYS A 551 20.65 -9.26 -29.26
CA CYS A 551 19.69 -8.17 -29.12
C CYS A 551 18.23 -8.65 -29.16
N ILE A 552 17.89 -9.59 -30.05
CA ILE A 552 16.52 -10.12 -30.15
C ILE A 552 16.16 -10.92 -28.88
N ILE A 553 17.11 -11.67 -28.31
CA ILE A 553 16.93 -12.36 -27.03
C ILE A 553 16.71 -11.36 -25.89
N LEU A 554 17.54 -10.31 -25.78
CA LEU A 554 17.38 -9.24 -24.79
C LEU A 554 16.00 -8.58 -24.84
N LEU A 555 15.49 -8.31 -26.06
CA LEU A 555 14.16 -7.75 -26.27
C LEU A 555 13.04 -8.70 -25.83
N LEU A 556 13.15 -10.00 -26.12
CA LEU A 556 12.17 -11.00 -25.67
C LEU A 556 12.21 -11.20 -24.15
N GLU A 557 13.40 -11.30 -23.56
CA GLU A 557 13.59 -11.45 -22.12
C GLU A 557 12.99 -10.27 -21.35
N SER A 558 13.26 -9.04 -21.82
CA SER A 558 12.71 -7.82 -21.23
C SER A 558 11.18 -7.79 -21.26
N LEU A 559 10.56 -8.33 -22.31
CA LEU A 559 9.10 -8.46 -22.40
C LEU A 559 8.56 -9.50 -21.41
N LEU A 560 9.17 -10.70 -21.37
CA LEU A 560 8.74 -11.81 -20.53
C LEU A 560 8.88 -11.52 -19.03
N ILE A 561 9.94 -10.82 -18.63
CA ILE A 561 10.21 -10.44 -17.24
C ILE A 561 9.50 -9.13 -16.88
N GLY A 562 9.46 -8.17 -17.81
CA GLY A 562 8.86 -6.85 -17.59
C GLY A 562 7.34 -6.90 -17.35
N THR A 563 6.58 -7.67 -18.14
CA THR A 563 5.12 -7.69 -18.01
C THR A 563 4.62 -8.16 -16.63
N PRO A 564 5.12 -9.26 -16.03
CA PRO A 564 4.77 -9.64 -14.66
C PRO A 564 5.16 -8.58 -13.61
N ILE A 565 6.34 -7.98 -13.72
CA ILE A 565 6.80 -6.93 -12.78
C ILE A 565 5.84 -5.73 -12.83
N LEU A 566 5.55 -5.21 -14.02
CA LEU A 566 4.65 -4.07 -14.21
C LEU A 566 3.23 -4.35 -13.72
N PHE A 567 2.75 -5.59 -13.82
CA PHE A 567 1.46 -5.99 -13.25
C PHE A 567 1.47 -5.92 -11.71
N VAL A 568 2.53 -6.39 -11.05
CA VAL A 568 2.64 -6.36 -9.58
C VAL A 568 2.72 -4.93 -9.05
N VAL A 569 3.53 -4.07 -9.67
CA VAL A 569 3.76 -2.70 -9.16
C VAL A 569 2.73 -1.65 -9.63
N ARG A 570 1.71 -2.05 -10.40
CA ARG A 570 0.72 -1.17 -11.09
C ARG A 570 -0.06 -0.17 -10.22
N ASN A 571 -0.01 -0.31 -8.90
CA ASN A 571 -0.70 0.55 -7.92
C ASN A 571 0.29 1.44 -7.12
N SER A 572 1.60 1.33 -7.35
CA SER A 572 2.62 2.19 -6.75
C SER A 572 3.29 3.01 -7.85
N PRO A 573 3.00 4.32 -7.99
CA PRO A 573 3.54 5.15 -9.07
C PRO A 573 5.07 5.15 -9.09
N GLN A 574 5.70 5.26 -7.92
CA GLN A 574 7.16 5.26 -7.77
C GLN A 574 7.80 3.94 -8.24
N ALA A 575 7.26 2.80 -7.83
CA ALA A 575 7.78 1.48 -8.21
C ALA A 575 7.50 1.16 -9.69
N TYR A 576 6.33 1.52 -10.20
CA TYR A 576 5.97 1.40 -11.62
C TYR A 576 6.89 2.24 -12.50
N TYR A 577 7.07 3.53 -12.16
CA TYR A 577 7.98 4.44 -12.85
C TYR A 577 9.40 3.88 -12.90
N LEU A 578 9.94 3.48 -11.74
CA LEU A 578 11.30 2.94 -11.64
C LEU A 578 11.47 1.66 -12.49
N ALA A 579 10.51 0.75 -12.45
CA ALA A 579 10.53 -0.49 -13.23
C ALA A 579 10.54 -0.20 -14.75
N VAL A 580 9.66 0.68 -15.24
CA VAL A 580 9.62 1.04 -16.68
C VAL A 580 10.90 1.75 -17.11
N VAL A 581 11.38 2.73 -16.34
CA VAL A 581 12.59 3.50 -16.66
C VAL A 581 13.84 2.61 -16.73
N LEU A 582 14.03 1.72 -15.75
CA LEU A 582 15.16 0.79 -15.75
C LEU A 582 15.06 -0.23 -16.90
N MET A 583 13.86 -0.74 -17.19
CA MET A 583 13.64 -1.65 -18.32
C MET A 583 13.96 -0.96 -19.66
N LEU A 584 13.47 0.26 -19.89
CA LEU A 584 13.79 1.06 -21.08
C LEU A 584 15.30 1.33 -21.19
N PHE A 585 15.97 1.65 -20.08
CA PHE A 585 17.41 1.86 -20.06
C PHE A 585 18.20 0.61 -20.46
N VAL A 586 17.89 -0.55 -19.87
CA VAL A 586 18.55 -1.83 -20.19
C VAL A 586 18.32 -2.22 -21.66
N ILE A 587 17.09 -2.08 -22.17
CA ILE A 587 16.77 -2.34 -23.58
C ILE A 587 17.58 -1.41 -24.50
N CYS A 588 17.45 -0.10 -24.32
CA CYS A 588 18.04 0.90 -25.22
C CYS A 588 19.57 0.83 -25.21
N LEU A 589 20.19 0.80 -24.03
CA LEU A 589 21.64 0.74 -23.91
C LEU A 589 22.19 -0.61 -24.37
N GLY A 590 21.54 -1.72 -24.01
CA GLY A 590 21.96 -3.06 -24.42
C GLY A 590 21.95 -3.25 -25.94
N VAL A 591 20.90 -2.77 -26.62
CA VAL A 591 20.81 -2.81 -28.09
C VAL A 591 21.90 -1.94 -28.75
N LEU A 592 22.16 -0.74 -28.23
CA LEU A 592 23.24 0.12 -28.75
C LEU A 592 24.62 -0.55 -28.57
N LEU A 593 24.95 -0.98 -27.35
CA LEU A 593 26.27 -1.53 -27.05
C LEU A 593 26.56 -2.81 -27.83
N LEU A 594 25.61 -3.77 -27.88
CA LEU A 594 25.77 -5.02 -28.60
C LEU A 594 25.96 -4.82 -30.11
N ILE A 595 25.34 -3.80 -30.72
CA ILE A 595 25.44 -3.56 -32.16
C ILE A 595 26.67 -2.72 -32.53
N PHE A 596 26.97 -1.67 -31.77
CA PHE A 596 28.00 -0.68 -32.12
C PHE A 596 29.39 -1.02 -31.59
N VAL A 597 29.54 -1.47 -30.33
CA VAL A 597 30.87 -1.70 -29.73
C VAL A 597 31.73 -2.67 -30.56
N PRO A 598 31.23 -3.84 -31.02
CA PRO A 598 32.04 -4.73 -31.85
C PRO A 598 32.49 -4.08 -33.17
N LYS A 599 31.64 -3.24 -33.79
CA LYS A 599 31.97 -2.53 -35.03
C LYS A 599 33.01 -1.43 -34.80
N MET A 600 32.94 -0.75 -33.65
CA MET A 600 33.92 0.28 -33.28
C MET A 600 35.30 -0.34 -33.07
N LEU A 601 35.38 -1.46 -32.36
CA LEU A 601 36.63 -2.21 -32.14
C LEU A 601 37.21 -2.73 -33.47
N ILE A 602 36.41 -3.43 -34.28
CA ILE A 602 36.86 -3.94 -35.60
C ILE A 602 37.28 -2.80 -36.52
N SER A 603 36.57 -1.66 -36.52
CA SER A 603 36.93 -0.49 -37.32
C SER A 603 38.20 0.21 -36.83
N ALA A 604 38.53 0.15 -35.54
CA ALA A 604 39.79 0.65 -35.02
C ALA A 604 40.94 -0.25 -35.49
N GLU A 605 40.82 -1.56 -35.30
CA GLU A 605 41.83 -2.54 -35.72
C GLU A 605 42.10 -2.51 -37.24
N TYR A 606 41.06 -2.44 -38.06
CA TYR A 606 41.19 -2.29 -39.51
C TYR A 606 41.94 -1.01 -39.92
N SER A 607 41.80 0.07 -39.14
CA SER A 607 42.40 1.38 -39.46
C SER A 607 43.93 1.41 -39.27
N HIS A 608 44.50 0.43 -38.55
CA HIS A 608 45.94 0.34 -38.29
C HIS A 608 46.66 -0.72 -39.18
N ARG A 609 45.94 -1.43 -40.05
CA ARG A 609 46.50 -2.51 -40.90
C ARG A 609 46.65 -2.09 -42.36
N SER A 610 47.66 -2.62 -43.06
CA SER A 610 47.95 -2.29 -44.46
C SER A 610 46.84 -2.74 -45.43
N LEU A 611 46.73 -2.11 -46.60
CA LEU A 611 45.76 -2.51 -47.65
C LEU A 611 45.94 -3.98 -48.09
N THR A 612 47.16 -4.50 -48.02
CA THR A 612 47.49 -5.89 -48.36
C THR A 612 46.95 -6.84 -47.29
N ASP A 613 47.10 -6.51 -46.01
CA ASP A 613 46.56 -7.29 -44.89
C ASP A 613 45.03 -7.24 -44.86
N GLN A 614 44.44 -6.08 -45.15
CA GLN A 614 42.99 -5.93 -45.27
C GLN A 614 42.42 -6.84 -46.37
N ARG A 615 43.06 -6.88 -47.56
CA ARG A 615 42.68 -7.81 -48.64
C ARG A 615 42.90 -9.26 -48.25
N ARG A 616 43.99 -9.57 -47.55
CA ARG A 616 44.32 -10.92 -47.09
C ARG A 616 43.27 -11.46 -46.12
N MET A 617 42.88 -10.71 -45.10
CA MET A 617 41.83 -11.11 -44.15
C MET A 617 40.50 -11.39 -44.86
N ILE A 618 40.08 -10.50 -45.78
CA ILE A 618 38.84 -10.68 -46.58
C ILE A 618 38.90 -11.94 -47.48
N MET A 619 40.09 -12.40 -47.88
CA MET A 619 40.28 -13.61 -48.69
C MET A 619 40.43 -14.89 -47.84
N GLU A 620 41.02 -14.81 -46.65
CA GLU A 620 41.11 -15.92 -45.68
C GLU A 620 39.71 -16.29 -45.15
N GLY A 621 38.93 -15.32 -44.66
CA GLY A 621 37.85 -14.80 -45.50
C GLY A 621 36.81 -15.73 -46.12
N ILE A 622 36.55 -15.41 -47.39
CA ILE A 622 35.76 -16.18 -48.35
C ILE A 622 36.23 -17.65 -48.41
N ARG A 623 37.47 -17.95 -48.02
CA ARG A 623 38.02 -19.31 -48.03
C ARG A 623 37.57 -20.18 -46.85
N GLU A 624 37.47 -19.66 -45.63
CA GLU A 624 36.94 -20.41 -44.47
C GLU A 624 35.42 -20.60 -44.51
N SER A 625 34.71 -19.72 -45.21
CA SER A 625 33.25 -19.66 -45.24
C SER A 625 32.59 -20.44 -46.38
N VAL A 626 33.36 -20.95 -47.35
CA VAL A 626 32.88 -21.88 -48.38
C VAL A 626 32.98 -23.33 -47.86
N PRO A 627 31.87 -24.05 -47.70
CA PRO A 627 31.92 -25.46 -47.33
C PRO A 627 32.53 -26.30 -48.47
N GLU A 628 33.41 -27.25 -48.15
CA GLU A 628 33.95 -28.20 -49.12
C GLU A 628 32.81 -28.93 -49.87
N MET A 629 32.69 -28.67 -51.17
CA MET A 629 31.84 -29.47 -52.04
C MET A 629 32.45 -30.87 -52.19
N LYS A 630 31.89 -31.85 -51.50
CA LYS A 630 32.18 -33.27 -51.75
C LYS A 630 31.63 -33.72 -53.11
N GLY A 631 32.38 -33.44 -54.17
CA GLY A 631 32.20 -34.05 -55.48
C GLY A 631 32.81 -35.46 -55.52
N GLN A 632 32.12 -36.40 -56.16
CA GLN A 632 32.63 -37.76 -56.39
C GLN A 632 33.82 -37.77 -57.37
N PRO A 633 34.72 -38.76 -57.28
CA PRO A 633 35.87 -38.86 -58.18
C PRO A 633 35.46 -39.40 -59.55
N GLY A 634 35.60 -38.60 -60.61
CA GLY A 634 35.35 -39.07 -61.98
C GLY A 634 35.65 -38.06 -63.08
N SER A 635 36.49 -38.48 -64.05
CA SER A 635 36.81 -37.79 -65.31
C SER A 635 37.61 -36.49 -65.22
N GLY A 636 38.90 -36.58 -65.55
CA GLY A 636 39.77 -35.42 -65.62
C GLY A 636 39.52 -34.55 -66.86
N ARG A 637 39.35 -33.24 -66.63
CA ARG A 637 39.68 -32.16 -67.57
C ARG A 637 40.22 -30.98 -66.77
N THR A 638 41.26 -30.35 -67.29
CA THR A 638 41.98 -29.24 -66.66
C THR A 638 41.04 -28.05 -66.38
N ALA A 639 40.91 -27.68 -65.10
CA ALA A 639 40.25 -26.44 -64.73
C ALA A 639 41.15 -25.26 -65.13
N ARG A 640 40.66 -24.48 -66.11
CA ARG A 640 41.28 -23.24 -66.58
C ARG A 640 41.31 -22.21 -65.45
N SER A 641 42.31 -21.32 -65.43
CA SER A 641 42.35 -20.17 -64.52
C SER A 641 41.04 -19.39 -64.59
N LEU A 642 40.48 -19.06 -63.41
CA LEU A 642 39.35 -18.15 -63.33
C LEU A 642 39.89 -16.71 -63.31
N ASP A 643 40.21 -16.18 -64.50
CA ASP A 643 40.66 -14.80 -64.65
C ASP A 643 39.49 -13.85 -64.33
N ILE A 644 39.57 -13.20 -63.16
CA ILE A 644 38.64 -12.15 -62.75
C ILE A 644 39.15 -10.83 -63.34
N PRO A 645 38.32 -10.04 -64.07
CA PRO A 645 38.78 -8.81 -64.70
C PRO A 645 39.32 -7.80 -63.69
N VAL A 646 40.52 -7.28 -63.96
CA VAL A 646 41.06 -6.12 -63.26
C VAL A 646 40.25 -4.88 -63.65
N ILE A 647 39.65 -4.22 -62.67
CA ILE A 647 39.13 -2.86 -62.83
C ILE A 647 40.28 -1.92 -62.46
N GLU A 648 40.93 -1.35 -63.47
CA GLU A 648 41.95 -0.32 -63.26
C GLU A 648 41.33 0.98 -62.72
N PRO A 649 41.95 1.64 -61.74
CA PRO A 649 41.54 2.98 -61.33
C PRO A 649 41.97 4.03 -62.36
N ASN A 650 41.09 5.00 -62.61
CA ASN A 650 41.25 6.09 -63.57
C ASN A 650 42.57 6.88 -63.34
N PRO A 651 43.45 7.07 -64.35
CA PRO A 651 44.74 7.72 -64.16
C PRO A 651 44.58 9.25 -64.03
N GLY A 652 44.46 9.76 -62.81
CA GLY A 652 44.23 11.20 -62.60
C GLY A 652 44.48 11.77 -61.20
N VAL A 653 45.08 11.04 -60.26
CA VAL A 653 45.41 11.57 -58.93
C VAL A 653 46.82 11.15 -58.53
N GLN A 654 47.77 12.07 -58.59
CA GLN A 654 49.06 11.95 -57.92
C GLN A 654 48.89 12.26 -56.43
N VAL A 655 49.46 11.45 -55.55
CA VAL A 655 49.65 11.77 -54.13
C VAL A 655 51.15 11.75 -53.87
N VAL A 656 51.70 12.93 -53.58
CA VAL A 656 53.09 13.07 -53.14
C VAL A 656 53.18 12.57 -51.70
N ALA A 657 54.18 11.74 -51.42
CA ALA A 657 54.47 11.27 -50.08
C ALA A 657 55.65 12.07 -49.52
N GLU A 658 55.51 12.61 -48.32
CA GLU A 658 56.62 13.16 -47.55
C GLU A 658 56.54 12.60 -46.13
N THR A 659 57.61 11.89 -45.75
CA THR A 659 57.77 11.22 -44.46
C THR A 659 58.67 12.04 -43.57
N HIS A 660 58.29 12.22 -42.29
CA HIS A 660 59.25 12.66 -41.28
C HIS A 660 59.24 11.73 -40.05
N GLU A 661 60.42 11.23 -39.73
CA GLU A 661 60.71 10.41 -38.57
C GLU A 661 60.70 11.24 -37.28
N VAL A 662 60.49 10.55 -36.16
CA VAL A 662 60.64 11.11 -34.81
C VAL A 662 61.99 10.69 -34.25
N VAL A 663 62.83 11.67 -33.91
CA VAL A 663 63.95 11.51 -32.98
C VAL A 663 63.72 12.52 -31.86
N GLY A 664 63.74 12.06 -30.61
CA GLY A 664 63.58 12.91 -29.44
C GLY A 664 64.91 13.27 -28.80
N ASP A 665 64.87 14.27 -27.94
CA ASP A 665 65.74 14.39 -26.77
C ASP A 665 65.07 15.35 -25.79
N GLY A 666 65.36 15.21 -24.50
CA GLY A 666 64.95 16.16 -23.46
C GLY A 666 66.17 16.68 -22.71
N TYR A 667 66.10 17.92 -22.20
CA TYR A 667 66.94 18.38 -21.08
C TYR A 667 66.34 19.64 -20.45
N ASP A 668 66.58 19.82 -19.15
CA ASP A 668 66.11 20.95 -18.33
C ASP A 668 66.80 22.28 -18.68
N ASN A 669 66.09 23.39 -18.40
CA ASN A 669 66.50 24.53 -17.57
C ASN A 669 65.93 25.89 -18.03
N ALA A 670 65.56 26.71 -17.04
CA ALA A 670 65.33 28.16 -17.15
C ALA A 670 66.65 28.92 -16.79
N PRO A 671 66.78 30.28 -16.82
CA PRO A 671 65.72 31.29 -16.98
C PRO A 671 66.07 32.54 -17.84
N GLU A 672 65.12 33.50 -17.83
CA GLU A 672 65.26 34.96 -17.92
C GLU A 672 65.25 35.76 -19.26
N HIS A 673 64.49 36.87 -19.18
CA HIS A 673 64.47 38.12 -19.96
C HIS A 673 64.16 38.16 -21.47
N GLY A 674 63.23 39.04 -21.87
CA GLY A 674 63.31 39.72 -23.18
C GLY A 674 62.03 40.07 -23.97
N LYS A 675 61.13 40.90 -23.41
CA LYS A 675 60.17 41.82 -24.09
C LYS A 675 59.59 41.51 -25.51
N GLN A 676 58.26 41.64 -25.56
CA GLN A 676 57.45 42.24 -26.66
C GLN A 676 57.38 41.55 -28.03
N SER A 677 56.35 40.73 -28.22
CA SER A 677 55.22 41.09 -29.10
C SER A 677 54.05 40.09 -28.92
N ARG A 678 52.81 40.59 -28.91
CA ARG A 678 51.58 39.79 -29.02
C ARG A 678 50.69 40.36 -30.13
N PRO A 679 49.82 39.55 -30.75
CA PRO A 679 49.40 39.77 -32.12
C PRO A 679 47.89 40.05 -32.24
N GLU A 680 47.36 39.82 -33.44
CA GLU A 680 45.94 39.61 -33.78
C GLU A 680 45.03 40.84 -33.90
N THR A 681 44.88 41.28 -35.15
CA THR A 681 43.58 41.72 -35.68
C THR A 681 43.46 41.24 -37.13
N MET A 682 42.45 40.44 -37.47
CA MET A 682 41.49 40.74 -38.54
C MET A 682 40.44 39.64 -38.73
N TYR A 683 39.19 40.10 -38.86
CA TYR A 683 38.06 39.34 -39.36
C TYR A 683 38.18 39.16 -40.88
N VAL A 684 37.67 38.05 -41.42
CA VAL A 684 37.41 37.92 -42.86
C VAL A 684 35.90 37.81 -43.08
N VAL A 685 35.35 38.86 -43.70
CA VAL A 685 34.01 38.87 -44.28
C VAL A 685 34.08 38.22 -45.65
N ILE A 686 33.07 37.44 -46.02
CA ILE A 686 32.95 36.84 -47.36
C ILE A 686 31.68 37.41 -48.02
N ASP A 687 31.83 38.03 -49.19
CA ASP A 687 30.71 38.33 -50.09
C ASP A 687 31.12 38.28 -51.56
N SER A 688 30.17 37.93 -52.41
CA SER A 688 30.14 38.05 -53.88
C SER A 688 31.12 37.16 -54.67
N GLN A 689 30.63 36.21 -55.50
CA GLN A 689 30.27 36.38 -56.93
C GLN A 689 31.46 36.70 -57.85
N THR A 690 31.63 36.14 -59.05
CA THR A 690 30.82 35.27 -59.95
C THR A 690 31.78 34.58 -60.94
N LYS A 691 31.38 33.45 -61.58
CA LYS A 691 31.10 33.38 -63.03
C LYS A 691 30.94 31.95 -63.57
N ASP A 692 30.09 31.90 -64.60
CA ASP A 692 29.89 30.92 -65.68
C ASP A 692 29.52 29.46 -65.31
#